data_AF-A0A1Q9UPV0-F1
#
_entry.id   AF-A0A1Q9UPV0-F1
#
_cell.length_a   1.000
_cell.length_b   1.000
_cell.length_c   1.000
_cell.angle_alpha   90.00
_cell.angle_beta   90.00
_cell.angle_gamma   90.00
#
_symmetry.space_group_name_H-M   'P 1'
#
loop_
_entity.id
_entity.type
_entity.pdbx_description
1 polymer ?
#
loop_
_entity_poly.entity_id
_entity_poly.type
_entity_poly.pdbx_seq_one_letter_code
_entity_poly.pdbx_strand_id
1 'polypeptide(L)'
;MPMRTRDFSHAPPVAQASAMLTLAPTSGRASPRWLAGVARAVRRAEGLVRREWLLDGARPAGVVAWFASPEQAAAARHTVERAVGRCDVQEHHAHPDGYSNGVWRAEDHLMRHIERFTTIGAEKVGPTVVRARDGRRPGQPRTSSLPTRSPDGPHAAAEGEPTKARAEDLRVEPVRTRADLRDFLTVHPWGTRRETHGVPLWHSTIRSWFTGQGPHREYGPVELVVVRDPWGAVAGRTTLHTDARMDEKLGEPTLLLGATEFAGEAALAAMVRYAEAVARQRGRTRLLGPVSLLPNQVGGVVTSGWDEPGFLDGPWSPPHYPRDWEALGFERIWEGSTWVCRELGALDPAEVFPVDRLPEGTVLRRADRRRLAEQLPLLRQMLNASFAELGYYTHIEADELAEATDGLAHLLDERLLLWLEQDGQPVAFVLVVPDLTAFVRSTGGRLSPVDMARLLVTKGRYRRDAVLIIKGTVPGARGQGLMRWLSRELLEGLQAGGYASLRVTFVEDGNVGSQAQFRAMGGAPLHGTCFYTRAVDAAAGEDAGGGEAVREGTLPGAPVARGRARPGSPAARLLARSADWGRAPSAHNTQPWDLRALDDTTLLLGWHADRELPVADARRRDLLLSLGSLALSVRVVAADLGLEAQIDWGVDVDAREAATFRLTEGSAPDTGSGPPWSLAELHARSTVRASYAERPTTAQVTQIARIAGLPEGTGLLALPDDLVDDLLPGATAHTLTGPPAQELAGWLRLSERHPRHDLDGLSALALGLGRAEAAGLGLLTGSRGLRSALARTRLDRVMARVSEARPRGTVLVLWAAPHLSLDELGPLGGALLSAWLAGEREGWSAHPLSELLDQPSSAQAVDAHVSGVLGRPAQAYAVWRCGRPAGSWAYCSPRLTD
;
A
#
# COMPACT_ATOMS: atom_id res chain seq x y z
N MET A 1 0.68 36.67 39.03
CA MET A 1 1.73 36.76 38.00
C MET A 1 1.92 35.37 37.41
N PRO A 2 1.80 35.16 36.09
CA PRO A 2 2.04 33.86 35.49
C PRO A 2 3.51 33.44 35.73
N MET A 3 3.72 32.23 36.25
CA MET A 3 5.03 31.69 36.60
C MET A 3 5.79 31.29 35.34
N ARG A 4 6.90 31.99 35.08
CA ARG A 4 7.84 31.74 33.99
C ARG A 4 8.98 30.90 34.55
N THR A 5 9.19 29.69 34.01
CA THR A 5 10.44 28.97 34.32
C THR A 5 11.57 29.61 33.52
N ARG A 6 12.66 29.96 34.21
CA ARG A 6 13.95 30.35 33.62
C ARG A 6 14.96 29.20 33.64
N ASP A 7 14.59 28.11 34.28
CA ASP A 7 15.40 26.91 34.38
C ASP A 7 14.91 25.87 33.37
N PHE A 8 15.71 25.71 32.31
CA PHE A 8 15.51 24.73 31.25
C PHE A 8 16.51 23.57 31.33
N SER A 9 17.28 23.45 32.42
CA SER A 9 18.30 22.40 32.58
C SER A 9 17.74 20.99 32.44
N HIS A 10 16.46 20.80 32.77
CA HIS A 10 15.73 19.55 32.65
C HIS A 10 14.90 19.39 31.36
N ALA A 11 14.92 20.38 30.46
CA ALA A 11 14.18 20.32 29.18
C ALA A 11 14.90 19.41 28.16
N PRO A 12 14.21 18.83 27.15
CA PRO A 12 14.86 18.15 26.03
C PRO A 12 15.89 19.05 25.32
N PRO A 13 16.98 18.51 24.74
CA PRO A 13 18.07 19.31 24.20
C PRO A 13 17.63 20.46 23.28
N VAL A 14 16.70 20.25 22.35
CA VAL A 14 16.14 21.34 21.52
C VAL A 14 15.63 22.52 22.36
N ALA A 15 14.85 22.25 23.40
CA ALA A 15 14.24 23.28 24.22
C ALA A 15 15.24 23.99 25.14
N GLN A 16 16.43 23.43 25.34
CA GLN A 16 17.54 24.10 26.03
C GLN A 16 18.22 25.15 25.15
N ALA A 17 18.14 25.00 23.83
CA ALA A 17 18.80 25.95 22.93
C ALA A 17 18.11 27.33 22.96
N SER A 18 18.91 28.37 22.83
CA SER A 18 18.48 29.77 22.92
C SER A 18 18.52 30.50 21.58
N ALA A 19 19.06 29.86 20.54
CA ALA A 19 19.02 30.38 19.19
C ALA A 19 18.78 29.27 18.15
N MET A 20 18.10 29.64 17.06
CA MET A 20 17.84 28.81 15.88
C MET A 20 18.28 29.55 14.62
N LEU A 21 18.97 28.85 13.72
CA LEU A 21 19.29 29.29 12.38
C LEU A 21 18.59 28.42 11.35
N THR A 22 17.86 29.05 10.44
CA THR A 22 17.40 28.43 9.19
C THR A 22 18.30 28.90 8.06
N LEU A 23 18.96 27.96 7.40
CA LEU A 23 19.99 28.19 6.39
C LEU A 23 19.55 27.63 5.05
N ALA A 24 19.40 28.48 4.04
CA ALA A 24 19.02 28.10 2.68
C ALA A 24 19.95 28.76 1.65
N PRO A 25 20.14 28.17 0.45
CA PRO A 25 20.94 28.81 -0.59
C PRO A 25 20.20 30.00 -1.18
N THR A 26 20.91 31.10 -1.45
CA THR A 26 20.38 32.32 -2.09
C THR A 26 19.78 32.09 -3.48
N SER A 27 20.13 30.98 -4.13
CA SER A 27 19.58 30.56 -5.43
C SER A 27 18.22 29.87 -5.34
N GLY A 28 17.70 29.61 -4.13
CA GLY A 28 16.46 28.86 -3.90
C GLY A 28 16.55 27.35 -4.21
N ARG A 29 17.69 26.83 -4.71
CA ARG A 29 17.91 25.40 -4.97
C ARG A 29 19.19 24.89 -4.30
N ALA A 30 19.05 23.95 -3.39
CA ALA A 30 20.18 23.35 -2.67
C ALA A 30 20.83 22.23 -3.48
N SER A 31 22.03 22.48 -4.01
CA SER A 31 22.82 21.43 -4.65
C SER A 31 23.36 20.43 -3.61
N PRO A 32 23.61 19.16 -3.97
CA PRO A 32 24.19 18.18 -3.04
C PRO A 32 25.53 18.63 -2.44
N ARG A 33 26.36 19.35 -3.21
CA ARG A 33 27.62 19.93 -2.74
C ARG A 33 27.38 21.02 -1.69
N TRP A 34 26.39 21.88 -1.92
CA TRP A 34 26.01 22.92 -0.96
C TRP A 34 25.45 22.31 0.33
N LEU A 35 24.53 21.34 0.23
CA LEU A 35 23.95 20.61 1.36
C LEU A 35 25.01 19.91 2.23
N ALA A 36 25.98 19.24 1.58
CA ALA A 36 27.09 18.62 2.27
C ALA A 36 28.02 19.65 2.94
N GLY A 37 28.25 20.79 2.28
CA GLY A 37 29.04 21.90 2.80
C GLY A 37 28.42 22.53 4.05
N VAL A 38 27.13 22.90 3.97
CA VAL A 38 26.42 23.54 5.09
C VAL A 38 26.27 22.59 6.26
N ALA A 39 25.92 21.32 6.03
CA ALA A 39 25.78 20.35 7.10
C ALA A 39 27.11 20.06 7.82
N ARG A 40 28.23 20.10 7.09
CA ARG A 40 29.57 19.93 7.66
C ARG A 40 30.00 21.17 8.46
N ALA A 41 29.72 22.37 7.95
CA ALA A 41 30.03 23.62 8.62
C ALA A 41 29.22 23.78 9.91
N VAL A 42 27.91 23.54 9.86
CA VAL A 42 27.03 23.54 11.04
C VAL A 42 27.48 22.52 12.08
N ARG A 43 27.84 21.30 11.67
CA ARG A 43 28.30 20.25 12.61
C ARG A 43 29.59 20.62 13.36
N ARG A 44 30.43 21.47 12.76
CA ARG A 44 31.69 21.93 13.36
C ARG A 44 31.55 23.22 14.16
N ALA A 45 30.37 23.84 14.13
CA ALA A 45 30.11 25.05 14.88
C ALA A 45 29.96 24.72 16.37
N GLU A 46 30.62 25.53 17.19
CA GLU A 46 30.56 25.41 18.65
C GLU A 46 29.15 25.71 19.16
N GLY A 47 28.73 25.00 20.21
CA GLY A 47 27.41 25.20 20.81
C GLY A 47 26.23 24.63 20.02
N LEU A 48 26.47 23.82 18.98
CA LEU A 48 25.39 23.12 18.27
C LEU A 48 24.70 22.11 19.20
N VAL A 49 23.39 22.25 19.33
CA VAL A 49 22.52 21.39 20.14
C VAL A 49 21.84 20.33 19.29
N ARG A 50 21.28 20.71 18.15
CA ARG A 50 20.66 19.79 17.17
C ARG A 50 20.72 20.42 15.78
N ARG A 51 20.63 19.59 14.74
CA ARG A 51 20.36 20.04 13.36
C ARG A 51 19.39 19.13 12.67
N GLU A 52 18.62 19.69 11.75
CA GLU A 52 17.69 19.00 10.87
C GLU A 52 17.79 19.53 9.45
N TRP A 53 17.24 18.77 8.51
CA TRP A 53 17.10 19.24 7.14
C TRP A 53 15.87 20.12 7.05
N LEU A 54 16.03 21.33 6.51
CA LEU A 54 14.89 22.08 6.01
C LEU A 54 14.42 21.35 4.75
N LEU A 55 13.17 20.88 4.75
CA LEU A 55 12.60 20.12 3.66
C LEU A 55 11.65 21.00 2.83
N ASP A 56 11.76 20.89 1.50
CA ASP A 56 10.74 21.30 0.55
C ASP A 56 10.10 20.04 -0.02
N GLY A 57 8.91 19.70 0.51
CA GLY A 57 8.32 18.36 0.38
C GLY A 57 9.24 17.29 1.00
N ALA A 58 9.69 16.32 0.19
CA ALA A 58 10.62 15.26 0.63
C ALA A 58 12.09 15.55 0.31
N ARG A 59 12.42 16.73 -0.23
CA ARG A 59 13.78 17.07 -0.67
C ARG A 59 14.44 18.05 0.30
N PRO A 60 15.72 17.84 0.67
CA PRO A 60 16.45 18.83 1.47
C PRO A 60 16.65 20.13 0.69
N ALA A 61 16.08 21.21 1.21
CA ALA A 61 16.18 22.57 0.68
C ALA A 61 17.14 23.45 1.49
N GLY A 62 17.50 23.03 2.70
CA GLY A 62 18.37 23.78 3.60
C GLY A 62 18.67 23.02 4.89
N VAL A 63 19.16 23.73 5.91
CA VAL A 63 19.40 23.18 7.25
C VAL A 63 18.74 24.07 8.30
N VAL A 64 18.05 23.47 9.26
CA VAL A 64 17.66 24.14 10.51
C VAL A 64 18.63 23.68 11.60
N ALA A 65 19.22 24.61 12.33
CA ALA A 65 20.26 24.33 13.31
C ALA A 65 20.02 25.13 14.60
N TRP A 66 20.30 24.51 15.73
CA TRP A 66 19.97 25.04 17.04
C TRP A 66 21.18 25.13 17.94
N PHE A 67 21.31 26.25 18.64
CA PHE A 67 22.52 26.62 19.36
C PHE A 67 22.24 26.98 20.81
N ALA A 68 23.19 26.66 21.68
CA ALA A 68 23.07 26.87 23.11
C ALA A 68 23.04 28.36 23.49
N SER A 69 23.69 29.23 22.71
CA SER A 69 23.67 30.70 22.87
C SER A 69 23.47 31.43 21.53
N PRO A 70 22.93 32.67 21.54
CA PRO A 70 22.91 33.51 20.35
C PRO A 70 24.31 33.88 19.83
N GLU A 71 25.31 34.04 20.70
CA GLU A 71 26.68 34.31 20.23
C GLU A 71 27.24 33.13 19.42
N GLN A 72 26.96 31.90 19.84
CA GLN A 72 27.36 30.69 19.11
C GLN A 72 26.61 30.54 17.78
N ALA A 73 25.32 30.91 17.72
CA ALA A 73 24.60 30.96 16.46
C ALA A 73 25.22 32.00 15.49
N ALA A 74 25.54 33.20 15.98
CA ALA A 74 26.19 34.23 15.16
C ALA A 74 27.58 33.77 14.65
N ALA A 75 28.37 33.11 15.50
CA ALA A 75 29.67 32.53 15.10
C ALA A 75 29.51 31.38 14.09
N ALA A 76 28.48 30.54 14.28
CA ALA A 76 28.14 29.45 13.36
C ALA A 76 27.75 29.98 11.98
N ARG A 77 26.93 31.05 11.93
CA ARG A 77 26.56 31.73 10.69
C ARG A 77 27.79 32.17 9.90
N HIS A 78 28.74 32.84 10.55
CA HIS A 78 29.98 33.27 9.88
C HIS A 78 30.81 32.09 9.36
N THR A 79 30.82 30.98 10.11
CA THR A 79 31.51 29.74 9.72
C THR A 79 30.83 29.06 8.52
N VAL A 80 29.50 29.09 8.46
CA VAL A 80 28.71 28.58 7.34
C VAL A 80 28.92 29.43 6.10
N GLU A 81 28.81 30.76 6.20
CA GLU A 81 28.97 31.67 5.06
C GLU A 81 30.38 31.57 4.44
N ARG A 82 31.43 31.34 5.26
CA ARG A 82 32.79 31.04 4.75
C ARG A 82 32.88 29.71 4.01
N ALA A 83 32.10 28.71 4.42
CA ALA A 83 32.18 27.35 3.87
C ALA A 83 31.35 27.17 2.59
N VAL A 84 30.21 27.85 2.46
CA VAL A 84 29.27 27.66 1.34
C VAL A 84 28.96 28.94 0.54
N GLY A 85 29.59 30.07 0.89
CA GLY A 85 29.27 31.37 0.32
C GLY A 85 28.03 32.00 0.94
N ARG A 86 27.59 33.15 0.40
CA ARG A 86 26.38 33.85 0.88
C ARG A 86 25.15 32.93 0.79
N CYS A 87 24.50 32.73 1.92
CA CYS A 87 23.27 31.98 2.07
C CYS A 87 22.19 32.86 2.72
N ASP A 88 20.93 32.50 2.50
CA ASP A 88 19.81 33.09 3.22
C ASP A 88 19.79 32.51 4.62
N VAL A 89 19.85 33.41 5.61
CA VAL A 89 19.90 33.07 7.03
C VAL A 89 18.73 33.74 7.72
N GLN A 90 17.85 32.93 8.30
CA GLN A 90 16.86 33.42 9.26
C GLN A 90 17.31 32.99 10.65
N GLU A 91 17.41 33.97 11.54
CA GLU A 91 17.88 33.77 12.91
C GLU A 91 16.74 34.08 13.86
N HIS A 92 16.51 33.16 14.80
CA HIS A 92 15.46 33.26 15.79
C HIS A 92 16.06 33.08 17.17
N HIS A 93 15.76 34.01 18.08
CA HIS A 93 16.24 33.99 19.46
C HIS A 93 15.09 33.61 20.36
N ALA A 94 15.38 32.74 21.32
CA ALA A 94 14.40 32.39 22.32
C ALA A 94 14.30 33.47 23.39
N HIS A 95 13.08 33.77 23.82
CA HIS A 95 12.88 34.73 24.91
C HIS A 95 13.41 34.16 26.24
N PRO A 96 14.06 34.98 27.10
CA PRO A 96 14.62 34.54 28.38
C PRO A 96 13.59 33.91 29.33
N ASP A 97 12.34 34.38 29.25
CA ASP A 97 11.23 33.93 30.09
C ASP A 97 10.36 32.81 29.46
N GLY A 98 10.86 32.11 28.44
CA GLY A 98 10.20 30.91 27.89
C GLY A 98 9.04 31.16 26.91
N TYR A 99 8.80 32.39 26.48
CA TYR A 99 7.74 32.71 25.51
C TYR A 99 8.28 32.82 24.07
N SER A 100 7.77 32.02 23.14
CA SER A 100 7.74 32.39 21.73
C SER A 100 6.50 31.80 21.08
N ASN A 101 5.67 32.63 20.43
CA ASN A 101 4.52 32.21 19.62
C ASN A 101 4.99 31.52 18.31
N GLY A 102 5.74 30.43 18.47
CA GLY A 102 6.34 29.66 17.39
C GLY A 102 7.24 28.56 17.95
N VAL A 103 6.85 27.31 17.70
CA VAL A 103 7.50 25.98 17.54
C VAL A 103 8.81 25.64 18.30
N TRP A 104 9.61 26.59 18.79
CA TRP A 104 10.96 26.28 19.24
C TRP A 104 11.10 25.92 20.73
N ARG A 105 10.38 26.62 21.64
CA ARG A 105 10.43 26.32 23.09
C ARG A 105 9.11 25.84 23.67
N ALA A 106 8.02 25.99 22.93
CA ALA A 106 6.69 25.59 23.34
C ALA A 106 6.08 24.70 22.26
N GLU A 107 6.43 23.42 22.30
CA GLU A 107 5.51 22.39 21.85
C GLU A 107 4.86 21.75 23.08
N ASP A 108 3.59 21.42 22.92
CA ASP A 108 2.69 20.83 23.90
C ASP A 108 3.29 19.61 24.63
N HIS A 109 2.75 19.29 25.82
CA HIS A 109 3.05 18.17 26.73
C HIS A 109 4.53 17.88 27.11
N LEU A 110 5.51 18.36 26.34
CA LEU A 110 6.95 18.11 26.46
C LEU A 110 7.59 18.82 27.64
N MET A 111 6.95 19.84 28.20
CA MET A 111 7.43 20.61 29.37
C MET A 111 6.67 20.28 30.67
N ARG A 112 5.74 19.31 30.63
CA ARG A 112 4.87 18.96 31.78
C ARG A 112 5.63 18.43 32.99
N HIS A 113 6.87 18.00 32.81
CA HIS A 113 7.75 17.49 33.87
C HIS A 113 8.47 18.62 34.63
N ILE A 114 8.37 19.87 34.18
CA ILE A 114 8.83 21.03 34.95
C ILE A 114 7.69 21.41 35.90
N GLU A 115 7.92 21.24 37.20
CA GLU A 115 6.92 21.31 38.27
C GLU A 115 6.09 22.61 38.32
N ARG A 116 6.57 23.70 37.69
CA ARG A 116 5.92 25.03 37.66
C ARG A 116 5.42 25.46 36.27
N PHE A 117 5.38 24.56 35.28
CA PHE A 117 4.98 24.89 33.91
C PHE A 117 3.45 24.91 33.72
N THR A 118 2.93 25.90 32.98
CA THR A 118 1.51 26.00 32.59
C THR A 118 1.42 25.98 31.06
N THR A 119 0.54 25.14 30.49
CA THR A 119 0.36 25.01 29.04
C THR A 119 -0.33 26.23 28.43
N ILE A 120 0.10 26.62 27.22
CA ILE A 120 -0.36 27.83 26.50
C ILE A 120 -1.89 27.86 26.30
N GLY A 121 -2.55 26.70 26.26
CA GLY A 121 -4.01 26.60 26.15
C GLY A 121 -4.80 27.22 27.30
N ALA A 122 -4.17 27.54 28.44
CA ALA A 122 -4.83 28.13 29.61
C ALA A 122 -4.70 29.66 29.72
N GLU A 123 -3.92 30.33 28.86
CA GLU A 123 -3.62 31.77 28.99
C GLU A 123 -4.41 32.62 27.96
N LYS A 124 -5.32 33.47 28.43
CA LYS A 124 -6.22 34.30 27.57
C LYS A 124 -5.65 35.68 27.20
N VAL A 125 -4.52 36.11 27.76
CA VAL A 125 -3.92 37.44 27.50
C VAL A 125 -2.39 37.34 27.48
N GLY A 126 -1.77 37.58 26.32
CA GLY A 126 -0.33 37.76 26.15
C GLY A 126 0.00 39.10 25.47
N PRO A 127 1.16 39.72 25.75
CA PRO A 127 1.49 41.03 25.18
C PRO A 127 1.61 40.96 23.65
N THR A 128 1.03 41.95 22.97
CA THR A 128 1.09 42.11 21.52
C THR A 128 2.53 42.31 21.05
N VAL A 129 3.06 41.37 20.26
CA VAL A 129 4.35 41.53 19.60
C VAL A 129 4.12 42.28 18.28
N VAL A 130 4.52 43.55 18.24
CA VAL A 130 4.62 44.32 16.99
C VAL A 130 5.73 43.69 16.14
N ARG A 131 5.38 43.12 14.99
CA ARG A 131 6.38 42.74 13.98
C ARG A 131 7.04 44.03 13.49
N ALA A 132 8.33 44.19 13.74
CA ALA A 132 9.15 45.17 13.05
C ALA A 132 9.22 44.79 11.56
N ARG A 133 8.27 45.29 10.76
CA ARG A 133 8.55 45.62 9.36
C ARG A 133 9.05 47.05 9.35
N ASP A 134 10.38 47.22 9.24
CA ASP A 134 10.94 47.89 8.08
C ASP A 134 12.43 48.22 8.20
N GLY A 135 13.09 48.13 7.05
CA GLY A 135 13.91 49.23 6.54
C GLY A 135 15.29 48.80 6.06
N ARG A 136 15.82 49.23 4.91
CA ARG A 136 15.39 50.10 3.79
C ARG A 136 16.65 50.20 2.90
N ARG A 137 16.53 50.52 1.61
CA ARG A 137 17.42 51.52 0.97
C ARG A 137 16.66 52.32 -0.10
N PRO A 138 17.04 53.59 -0.31
CA PRO A 138 16.10 54.68 -0.52
C PRO A 138 15.96 55.08 -2.01
N GLY A 139 14.81 55.66 -2.35
CA GLY A 139 14.72 56.53 -3.53
C GLY A 139 13.37 56.51 -4.25
N GLN A 140 12.66 57.62 -4.08
CA GLN A 140 11.66 58.23 -4.96
C GLN A 140 10.16 57.94 -4.75
N PRO A 141 9.31 59.00 -4.80
CA PRO A 141 7.91 58.96 -4.46
C PRO A 141 6.98 58.80 -5.69
N ARG A 142 5.71 58.45 -5.39
CA ARG A 142 4.43 58.65 -6.13
C ARG A 142 3.76 57.34 -6.56
N THR A 143 2.44 57.14 -6.55
CA THR A 143 1.19 57.85 -6.13
C THR A 143 0.02 56.88 -6.37
N SER A 144 -1.13 57.13 -5.72
CA SER A 144 -2.50 56.70 -6.09
C SER A 144 -2.85 55.23 -5.74
N SER A 145 -3.69 54.93 -4.74
CA SER A 145 -5.13 55.20 -4.53
C SER A 145 -5.98 54.00 -4.94
N LEU A 146 -6.77 53.45 -4.00
CA LEU A 146 -8.10 52.82 -4.16
C LEU A 146 -8.59 52.39 -2.75
N PRO A 147 -9.91 52.24 -2.52
CA PRO A 147 -10.60 53.02 -1.50
C PRO A 147 -10.96 52.20 -0.25
N THR A 148 -11.09 52.95 0.84
CA THR A 148 -11.69 52.58 2.13
C THR A 148 -13.13 52.12 2.00
N ARG A 149 -13.47 50.96 2.57
CA ARG A 149 -14.83 50.64 3.04
C ARG A 149 -14.82 50.57 4.57
N SER A 150 -15.75 51.32 5.16
CA SER A 150 -15.96 51.51 6.59
C SER A 150 -16.43 50.24 7.33
N PRO A 151 -16.21 50.18 8.66
CA PRO A 151 -16.61 49.07 9.51
C PRO A 151 -17.95 49.39 10.18
N ASP A 152 -19.05 48.78 9.73
CA ASP A 152 -20.29 48.69 10.52
C ASP A 152 -21.11 47.49 10.04
N GLY A 153 -21.25 46.49 10.92
CA GLY A 153 -22.06 45.28 10.69
C GLY A 153 -21.63 44.11 11.59
N PRO A 154 -22.50 43.53 12.42
CA PRO A 154 -22.09 42.72 13.56
C PRO A 154 -21.87 41.26 13.16
N HIS A 155 -20.63 40.77 13.26
CA HIS A 155 -20.39 39.34 13.48
C HIS A 155 -20.17 39.11 14.96
N ALA A 156 -21.23 38.64 15.60
CA ALA A 156 -21.19 38.08 16.94
C ALA A 156 -20.08 37.03 17.02
N ALA A 157 -19.23 37.20 18.04
CA ALA A 157 -18.24 36.22 18.44
C ALA A 157 -18.94 34.93 18.89
N ALA A 158 -18.55 33.80 18.31
CA ALA A 158 -18.67 32.50 18.95
C ALA A 158 -17.25 32.11 19.40
N GLU A 159 -17.05 32.14 20.71
CA GLU A 159 -15.89 31.57 21.41
C GLU A 159 -15.82 30.06 21.11
N GLY A 160 -14.67 29.56 20.68
CA GLY A 160 -14.41 28.14 20.52
C GLY A 160 -12.98 27.81 20.93
N GLU A 161 -12.83 26.99 21.98
CA GLU A 161 -11.58 26.32 22.36
C GLU A 161 -10.97 25.55 21.17
N PRO A 162 -9.65 25.26 21.15
CA PRO A 162 -9.11 24.28 20.22
C PRO A 162 -9.68 22.90 20.59
N THR A 163 -10.75 22.50 19.92
CA THR A 163 -11.43 21.24 20.15
C THR A 163 -10.46 20.09 19.88
N LYS A 164 -10.23 19.21 20.86
CA LYS A 164 -9.69 17.87 20.58
C LYS A 164 -10.55 17.28 19.45
N ALA A 165 -9.92 16.84 18.36
CA ALA A 165 -10.65 16.20 17.26
C ALA A 165 -11.50 15.09 17.86
N ARG A 166 -12.82 15.19 17.69
CA ARG A 166 -13.72 14.14 18.15
C ARG A 166 -13.57 12.97 17.20
N ALA A 167 -13.89 11.76 17.67
CA ALA A 167 -13.78 10.60 16.81
C ALA A 167 -14.66 10.72 15.54
N GLU A 168 -15.72 11.51 15.57
CA GLU A 168 -16.61 11.84 14.44
C GLU A 168 -15.93 12.70 13.36
N ASP A 169 -14.90 13.47 13.73
CA ASP A 169 -14.15 14.34 12.82
C ASP A 169 -13.01 13.58 12.10
N LEU A 170 -12.69 12.35 12.55
CA LEU A 170 -11.63 11.54 11.99
C LEU A 170 -12.14 10.69 10.82
N ARG A 171 -11.39 10.71 9.71
CA ARG A 171 -11.68 9.91 8.52
C ARG A 171 -10.93 8.59 8.57
N VAL A 172 -11.62 7.48 8.38
CA VAL A 172 -11.01 6.15 8.24
C VAL A 172 -11.04 5.77 6.77
N GLU A 173 -9.88 5.52 6.18
CA GLU A 173 -9.72 5.32 4.74
C GLU A 173 -8.98 4.01 4.45
N PRO A 174 -9.52 3.15 3.56
CA PRO A 174 -8.78 2.00 3.05
C PRO A 174 -7.52 2.44 2.29
N VAL A 175 -6.43 1.72 2.51
CA VAL A 175 -5.17 1.88 1.79
C VAL A 175 -5.35 1.26 0.40
N ARG A 176 -5.38 2.08 -0.65
CA ARG A 176 -5.57 1.62 -2.04
C ARG A 176 -4.40 1.94 -2.95
N THR A 177 -3.64 2.98 -2.63
CA THR A 177 -2.53 3.47 -3.44
C THR A 177 -1.18 3.26 -2.77
N ARG A 178 -0.10 3.41 -3.55
CA ARG A 178 1.27 3.45 -2.99
C ARG A 178 1.52 4.67 -2.10
N ALA A 179 0.72 5.73 -2.24
CA ALA A 179 0.79 6.89 -1.35
C ALA A 179 0.19 6.53 0.01
N ASP A 180 -1.01 5.94 0.02
CA ASP A 180 -1.66 5.46 1.25
C ASP A 180 -0.80 4.42 1.96
N LEU A 181 -0.16 3.52 1.21
CA LEU A 181 0.74 2.51 1.79
C LEU A 181 1.96 3.18 2.43
N ARG A 182 2.46 4.28 1.86
CA ARG A 182 3.56 5.03 2.47
C ARG A 182 3.09 5.62 3.79
N ASP A 183 1.90 6.20 3.80
CA ASP A 183 1.31 6.79 4.99
C ASP A 183 1.11 5.74 6.09
N PHE A 184 0.57 4.57 5.73
CA PHE A 184 0.47 3.40 6.62
C PHE A 184 1.84 2.97 7.17
N LEU A 185 2.88 2.95 6.34
CA LEU A 185 4.24 2.57 6.77
C LEU A 185 4.93 3.63 7.65
N THR A 186 4.48 4.89 7.59
CA THR A 186 5.07 5.99 8.38
C THR A 186 4.47 6.15 9.77
N VAL A 187 3.35 5.46 10.06
CA VAL A 187 2.77 5.47 11.40
C VAL A 187 3.63 4.63 12.33
N HIS A 188 4.29 5.31 13.26
CA HIS A 188 5.01 4.72 14.37
C HIS A 188 4.31 5.10 15.68
N PRO A 189 4.49 4.34 16.78
CA PRO A 189 3.96 4.73 18.08
C PRO A 189 4.38 6.19 18.41
N TRP A 190 3.38 7.04 18.62
CA TRP A 190 3.48 8.50 18.54
C TRP A 190 3.86 9.19 19.85
N GLY A 191 5.00 9.90 19.89
CA GLY A 191 5.23 11.06 20.78
C GLY A 191 5.86 10.99 22.21
N THR A 192 7.01 10.33 22.48
CA THR A 192 7.95 10.59 23.63
C THR A 192 9.33 9.91 23.42
N ARG A 193 10.35 10.22 24.25
CA ARG A 193 11.67 9.51 24.27
C ARG A 193 11.54 7.99 24.52
N ARG A 194 10.47 7.54 25.19
CA ARG A 194 10.18 6.12 25.43
C ARG A 194 9.53 5.44 24.22
N GLU A 195 8.95 6.19 23.28
CA GLU A 195 8.23 5.63 22.12
C GLU A 195 9.13 5.31 20.93
N THR A 196 10.45 5.50 21.08
CA THR A 196 11.47 4.86 20.24
C THR A 196 11.78 3.41 20.65
N HIS A 197 11.08 2.87 21.67
CA HIS A 197 11.21 1.50 22.15
C HIS A 197 10.39 0.48 21.35
N GLY A 198 9.56 0.91 20.38
CA GLY A 198 8.93 -0.02 19.45
C GLY A 198 9.95 -0.74 18.55
N VAL A 199 9.58 -1.92 18.06
CA VAL A 199 10.29 -2.59 16.96
C VAL A 199 9.39 -2.51 15.73
N PRO A 200 9.81 -1.83 14.64
CA PRO A 200 8.96 -1.70 13.47
C PRO A 200 8.79 -3.05 12.79
N LEU A 201 7.56 -3.30 12.32
CA LEU A 201 7.30 -4.41 11.39
C LEU A 201 8.10 -4.24 10.11
N TRP A 202 8.43 -5.36 9.48
CA TRP A 202 9.11 -5.34 8.20
C TRP A 202 8.24 -4.72 7.11
N HIS A 203 8.79 -3.76 6.37
CA HIS A 203 8.10 -3.14 5.24
C HIS A 203 7.76 -4.16 4.15
N SER A 204 8.57 -5.21 4.00
CA SER A 204 8.30 -6.32 3.07
C SER A 204 7.04 -7.08 3.46
N THR A 205 6.86 -7.38 4.75
CA THR A 205 5.67 -8.06 5.29
C THR A 205 4.41 -7.21 5.10
N ILE A 206 4.43 -5.93 5.47
CA ILE A 206 3.27 -5.05 5.24
C ILE A 206 2.95 -4.90 3.75
N ARG A 207 3.98 -4.83 2.89
CA ARG A 207 3.79 -4.81 1.43
C ARG A 207 3.20 -6.12 0.92
N SER A 208 3.58 -7.25 1.52
CA SER A 208 3.06 -8.57 1.15
C SER A 208 1.55 -8.62 1.41
N TRP A 209 1.10 -8.12 2.56
CA TRP A 209 -0.32 -7.93 2.90
C TRP A 209 -1.05 -7.02 1.91
N PHE A 210 -0.48 -5.85 1.62
CA PHE A 210 -1.07 -4.88 0.67
C PHE A 210 -1.17 -5.43 -0.76
N THR A 211 -0.21 -6.26 -1.18
CA THR A 211 -0.15 -6.81 -2.55
C THR A 211 -0.79 -8.19 -2.67
N GLY A 212 -1.28 -8.76 -1.57
CA GLY A 212 -1.80 -10.13 -1.50
C GLY A 212 -0.74 -11.19 -1.88
N GLN A 213 0.52 -10.94 -1.57
CA GLN A 213 1.64 -11.83 -1.89
C GLN A 213 2.08 -12.58 -0.63
N GLY A 214 1.93 -13.91 -0.59
CA GLY A 214 2.38 -14.75 0.52
C GLY A 214 1.31 -15.74 0.99
N PRO A 215 1.67 -16.74 1.83
CA PRO A 215 0.79 -17.73 2.45
C PRO A 215 -0.54 -17.18 2.95
N HIS A 216 -0.52 -16.00 3.59
CA HIS A 216 -1.71 -15.38 4.17
C HIS A 216 -2.89 -15.19 3.19
N ARG A 217 -2.63 -15.14 1.87
CA ARG A 217 -3.67 -14.99 0.84
C ARG A 217 -4.68 -16.14 0.83
N GLU A 218 -4.29 -17.32 1.30
CA GLU A 218 -5.17 -18.50 1.37
C GLU A 218 -6.29 -18.31 2.40
N TYR A 219 -6.10 -17.40 3.36
CA TYR A 219 -7.06 -17.11 4.43
C TYR A 219 -7.88 -15.84 4.18
N GLY A 220 -7.70 -15.21 3.01
CA GLY A 220 -8.46 -14.05 2.56
C GLY A 220 -7.64 -12.75 2.50
N PRO A 221 -8.25 -11.66 2.00
CA PRO A 221 -7.56 -10.39 1.86
C PRO A 221 -7.31 -9.73 3.22
N VAL A 222 -6.12 -9.12 3.36
CA VAL A 222 -5.79 -8.25 4.49
C VAL A 222 -6.11 -6.81 4.09
N GLU A 223 -7.17 -6.24 4.68
CA GLU A 223 -7.54 -4.86 4.42
C GLU A 223 -6.69 -3.93 5.30
N LEU A 224 -5.91 -3.04 4.70
CA LEU A 224 -5.14 -2.02 5.41
C LEU A 224 -5.97 -0.73 5.48
N VAL A 225 -6.03 -0.09 6.64
CA VAL A 225 -6.71 1.19 6.83
C VAL A 225 -5.82 2.21 7.54
N VAL A 226 -5.98 3.48 7.18
CA VAL A 226 -5.37 4.62 7.86
C VAL A 226 -6.46 5.52 8.43
N VAL A 227 -6.18 6.15 9.57
CA VAL A 227 -7.05 7.16 10.16
C VAL A 227 -6.40 8.51 9.97
N ARG A 228 -7.16 9.49 9.48
CA ARG A 228 -6.71 10.86 9.27
C ARG A 228 -7.55 11.84 10.07
N ASP A 229 -6.89 12.89 10.54
CA ASP A 229 -7.57 14.03 11.12
C ASP A 229 -8.25 14.92 10.04
N PRO A 230 -9.06 15.92 10.43
CA PRO A 230 -9.70 16.83 9.50
C PRO A 230 -8.72 17.55 8.55
N TRP A 231 -7.48 17.74 8.97
CA TRP A 231 -6.42 18.44 8.25
C TRP A 231 -5.59 17.50 7.35
N GLY A 232 -5.89 16.21 7.33
CA GLY A 232 -5.28 15.19 6.47
C GLY A 232 -4.04 14.51 7.07
N ALA A 233 -3.66 14.82 8.32
CA ALA A 233 -2.55 14.16 8.97
C ALA A 233 -2.96 12.77 9.48
N VAL A 234 -2.05 11.79 9.40
CA VAL A 234 -2.32 10.42 9.81
C VAL A 234 -2.31 10.34 11.34
N ALA A 235 -3.44 9.94 11.92
CA ALA A 235 -3.65 9.76 13.36
C ALA A 235 -3.58 8.29 13.79
N GLY A 236 -3.52 7.35 12.85
CA GLY A 236 -3.32 5.93 13.15
C GLY A 236 -3.48 5.00 11.94
N ARG A 237 -3.34 3.69 12.19
CA ARG A 237 -3.52 2.61 11.22
C ARG A 237 -3.98 1.31 11.88
N THR A 238 -4.62 0.44 11.12
CA THR A 238 -4.85 -0.96 11.48
C THR A 238 -5.03 -1.81 10.22
N THR A 239 -4.91 -3.13 10.33
CA THR A 239 -5.42 -4.08 9.35
C THR A 239 -6.71 -4.72 9.85
N LEU A 240 -7.55 -5.18 8.92
CA LEU A 240 -8.74 -5.97 9.17
C LEU A 240 -8.72 -7.22 8.29
N HIS A 241 -8.79 -8.39 8.92
CA HIS A 241 -8.75 -9.68 8.22
C HIS A 241 -9.44 -10.77 9.04
N THR A 242 -9.61 -11.93 8.45
CA THR A 242 -10.27 -13.10 9.07
C THR A 242 -9.38 -14.31 8.92
N ASP A 243 -9.51 -15.29 9.81
CA ASP A 243 -8.84 -16.58 9.68
C ASP A 243 -9.77 -17.68 10.19
N ALA A 244 -10.11 -18.63 9.32
CA ALA A 244 -11.07 -19.69 9.64
C ALA A 244 -10.59 -20.62 10.77
N ARG A 245 -9.27 -20.82 10.91
CA ARG A 245 -8.69 -21.62 12.00
C ARG A 245 -8.81 -20.88 13.33
N MET A 246 -8.68 -19.56 13.32
CA MET A 246 -8.92 -18.74 14.50
C MET A 246 -10.40 -18.74 14.89
N ASP A 247 -11.32 -18.67 13.92
CA ASP A 247 -12.76 -18.80 14.16
C ASP A 247 -13.08 -20.15 14.81
N GLU A 248 -12.55 -21.26 14.28
CA GLU A 248 -12.70 -22.60 14.83
C GLU A 248 -12.14 -22.68 16.27
N LYS A 249 -10.98 -22.07 16.50
CA LYS A 249 -10.31 -22.08 17.79
C LYS A 249 -11.08 -21.32 18.87
N LEU A 250 -11.72 -20.22 18.50
CA LEU A 250 -12.55 -19.41 19.39
C LEU A 250 -14.00 -19.90 19.49
N GLY A 251 -14.45 -20.72 18.53
CA GLY A 251 -15.83 -21.16 18.40
C GLY A 251 -16.79 -20.08 17.89
N GLU A 252 -16.27 -18.95 17.40
CA GLU A 252 -17.07 -17.78 17.00
C GLU A 252 -16.45 -17.02 15.81
N PRO A 253 -17.25 -16.54 14.84
CA PRO A 253 -16.77 -15.74 13.70
C PRO A 253 -16.12 -14.41 14.15
N THR A 254 -14.81 -14.28 13.93
CA THR A 254 -13.99 -13.20 14.47
C THR A 254 -13.38 -12.35 13.36
N LEU A 255 -13.38 -11.03 13.55
CA LEU A 255 -12.61 -10.08 12.77
C LEU A 255 -11.34 -9.70 13.55
N LEU A 256 -10.19 -9.87 12.93
CA LEU A 256 -8.89 -9.59 13.52
C LEU A 256 -8.47 -8.16 13.22
N LEU A 257 -8.02 -7.43 14.25
CA LEU A 257 -7.38 -6.13 14.14
C LEU A 257 -5.87 -6.32 14.24
N GLY A 258 -5.17 -6.03 13.14
CA GLY A 258 -3.72 -6.24 13.04
C GLY A 258 -2.91 -4.95 12.90
N ALA A 259 -1.63 -5.00 13.26
CA ALA A 259 -0.65 -3.90 13.15
C ALA A 259 -1.21 -2.53 13.60
N THR A 260 -2.02 -2.53 14.66
CA THR A 260 -2.80 -1.39 15.11
C THR A 260 -1.92 -0.38 15.84
N GLU A 261 -1.88 0.86 15.33
CA GLU A 261 -1.15 1.97 15.94
C GLU A 261 -2.02 3.24 15.90
N PHE A 262 -2.10 3.99 17.00
CA PHE A 262 -2.98 5.16 17.09
C PHE A 262 -2.41 6.24 18.00
N ALA A 263 -2.76 7.50 17.73
CA ALA A 263 -2.31 8.66 18.50
C ALA A 263 -3.05 8.84 19.84
N GLY A 264 -4.23 8.23 19.98
CA GLY A 264 -5.00 8.20 21.22
C GLY A 264 -6.43 7.67 21.01
N GLU A 265 -7.19 7.65 22.10
CA GLU A 265 -8.55 7.08 22.18
C GLU A 265 -9.48 7.46 21.02
N ALA A 266 -9.51 8.72 20.58
CA ALA A 266 -10.39 9.15 19.48
C ALA A 266 -10.05 8.44 18.15
N ALA A 267 -8.77 8.24 17.85
CA ALA A 267 -8.32 7.54 16.65
C ALA A 267 -8.63 6.04 16.74
N LEU A 268 -8.42 5.42 17.91
CA LEU A 268 -8.82 4.04 18.14
C LEU A 268 -10.34 3.86 18.01
N ALA A 269 -11.13 4.77 18.59
CA ALA A 269 -12.59 4.76 18.50
C ALA A 269 -13.08 4.82 17.05
N ALA A 270 -12.45 5.66 16.22
CA ALA A 270 -12.76 5.71 14.79
C ALA A 270 -12.45 4.39 14.07
N MET A 271 -11.30 3.76 14.35
CA MET A 271 -10.95 2.45 13.80
C MET A 271 -11.92 1.35 14.24
N VAL A 272 -12.29 1.34 15.53
CA VAL A 272 -13.20 0.35 16.10
C VAL A 272 -14.58 0.47 15.46
N ARG A 273 -15.14 1.69 15.30
CA ARG A 273 -16.41 1.87 14.59
C ARG A 273 -16.36 1.36 13.14
N TYR A 274 -15.27 1.62 12.43
CA TYR A 274 -15.07 1.10 11.09
C TYR A 274 -14.98 -0.43 11.09
N ALA A 275 -14.21 -1.02 12.03
CA ALA A 275 -14.07 -2.45 12.19
C ALA A 275 -15.40 -3.15 12.55
N GLU A 276 -16.23 -2.56 13.40
CA GLU A 276 -17.58 -3.08 13.72
C GLU A 276 -18.49 -3.09 12.49
N ALA A 277 -18.47 -2.03 11.68
CA ALA A 277 -19.24 -1.97 10.43
C ALA A 277 -18.79 -3.08 9.46
N VAL A 278 -17.47 -3.27 9.32
CA VAL A 278 -16.89 -4.36 8.51
C VAL A 278 -17.24 -5.73 9.09
N ALA A 279 -17.20 -5.89 10.42
CA ALA A 279 -17.56 -7.12 11.10
C ALA A 279 -19.02 -7.50 10.80
N ARG A 280 -19.96 -6.58 10.97
CA ARG A 280 -21.38 -6.80 10.64
C ARG A 280 -21.57 -7.16 9.16
N GLN A 281 -20.91 -6.44 8.25
CA GLN A 281 -20.96 -6.73 6.81
C GLN A 281 -20.43 -8.13 6.46
N ARG A 282 -19.42 -8.61 7.20
CA ARG A 282 -18.77 -9.92 6.99
C ARG A 282 -19.34 -11.03 7.88
N GLY A 283 -20.44 -10.77 8.59
CA GLY A 283 -21.06 -11.75 9.50
C GLY A 283 -20.18 -12.16 10.67
N ARG A 284 -19.35 -11.25 11.19
CA ARG A 284 -18.46 -11.46 12.33
C ARG A 284 -19.08 -10.92 13.61
N THR A 285 -19.01 -11.70 14.67
CA THR A 285 -19.64 -11.44 15.97
C THR A 285 -18.64 -10.99 17.02
N ARG A 286 -17.35 -11.02 16.70
CA ARG A 286 -16.27 -10.66 17.63
C ARG A 286 -15.15 -9.89 16.93
N LEU A 287 -14.56 -8.93 17.63
CA LEU A 287 -13.31 -8.27 17.28
C LEU A 287 -12.20 -8.81 18.17
N LEU A 288 -11.02 -9.07 17.61
CA LEU A 288 -9.85 -9.49 18.37
C LEU A 288 -8.59 -8.78 17.89
N GLY A 289 -7.80 -8.22 18.81
CA GLY A 289 -6.53 -7.59 18.49
C GLY A 289 -5.88 -6.89 19.69
N PRO A 290 -4.78 -6.16 19.47
CA PRO A 290 -4.02 -6.12 18.24
C PRO A 290 -3.18 -7.39 18.05
N VAL A 291 -3.12 -7.87 16.81
CA VAL A 291 -2.20 -8.93 16.35
C VAL A 291 -1.31 -8.40 15.23
N SER A 292 -0.40 -9.21 14.69
CA SER A 292 0.21 -8.95 13.38
C SER A 292 -0.79 -9.41 12.32
N LEU A 293 -0.86 -10.72 12.04
CA LEU A 293 -2.03 -11.36 11.45
C LEU A 293 -2.69 -12.36 12.41
N LEU A 294 -1.91 -13.11 13.17
CA LEU A 294 -2.44 -14.08 14.15
C LEU A 294 -1.76 -13.89 15.51
N PRO A 295 -2.41 -14.29 16.63
CA PRO A 295 -1.84 -14.15 17.96
C PRO A 295 -0.52 -14.90 18.16
N ASN A 296 -0.35 -16.06 17.51
CA ASN A 296 0.86 -16.89 17.57
C ASN A 296 2.01 -16.40 16.66
N GLN A 297 1.87 -15.26 15.97
CA GLN A 297 2.96 -14.59 15.26
C GLN A 297 3.61 -13.54 16.18
N VAL A 298 3.00 -12.35 16.25
CA VAL A 298 3.34 -11.25 17.14
C VAL A 298 2.03 -10.55 17.46
N GLY A 299 1.81 -10.16 18.71
CA GLY A 299 0.61 -9.42 19.07
C GLY A 299 0.54 -9.12 20.57
N GLY A 300 -0.50 -8.39 20.95
CA GLY A 300 -0.73 -7.96 22.32
C GLY A 300 -0.32 -6.53 22.60
N VAL A 301 -0.87 -5.99 23.68
CA VAL A 301 -0.62 -4.66 24.22
C VAL A 301 0.19 -4.80 25.49
N VAL A 302 1.22 -3.96 25.65
CA VAL A 302 2.02 -3.88 26.87
C VAL A 302 1.22 -3.20 27.98
N THR A 303 1.09 -3.90 29.10
CA THR A 303 0.38 -3.48 30.32
C THR A 303 1.32 -3.11 31.47
N SER A 304 2.61 -3.42 31.37
CA SER A 304 3.66 -3.00 32.32
C SER A 304 5.05 -3.11 31.72
N GLY A 305 6.06 -2.47 32.34
CA GLY A 305 7.46 -2.56 31.88
C GLY A 305 7.85 -1.59 30.75
N TRP A 306 7.09 -0.51 30.53
CA TRP A 306 7.33 0.46 29.43
C TRP A 306 8.70 1.15 29.41
N ASP A 307 9.41 1.13 30.54
CA ASP A 307 10.79 1.61 30.64
C ASP A 307 11.79 0.76 29.86
N GLU A 308 11.48 -0.51 29.65
CA GLU A 308 12.33 -1.43 28.91
C GLU A 308 12.00 -1.37 27.40
N PRO A 309 13.03 -1.37 26.53
CA PRO A 309 12.79 -1.39 25.10
C PRO A 309 12.16 -2.70 24.64
N GLY A 310 11.26 -2.63 23.66
CA GLY A 310 10.79 -3.82 22.95
C GLY A 310 11.93 -4.58 22.27
N PHE A 311 11.63 -5.77 21.77
CA PHE A 311 12.60 -6.62 21.07
C PHE A 311 11.92 -7.39 19.94
N LEU A 312 12.73 -8.00 19.07
CA LEU A 312 12.25 -8.80 17.93
C LEU A 312 11.25 -9.87 18.41
N ASP A 313 10.13 -9.99 17.71
CA ASP A 313 9.00 -10.87 18.02
C ASP A 313 8.35 -10.67 19.41
N GLY A 314 8.71 -9.59 20.12
CA GLY A 314 8.04 -9.14 21.34
C GLY A 314 7.12 -7.94 21.08
N PRO A 315 5.92 -7.88 21.69
CA PRO A 315 5.07 -6.70 21.58
C PRO A 315 5.69 -5.51 22.30
N TRP A 316 5.45 -4.31 21.77
CA TRP A 316 5.71 -3.07 22.50
C TRP A 316 4.65 -2.03 22.14
N SER A 317 4.01 -1.45 23.14
CA SER A 317 3.01 -0.39 22.95
C SER A 317 3.13 0.69 24.03
N PRO A 318 2.72 1.95 23.76
CA PRO A 318 2.74 3.03 24.74
C PRO A 318 1.84 2.79 25.97
N PRO A 319 2.09 3.47 27.11
CA PRO A 319 1.29 3.31 28.34
C PRO A 319 -0.19 3.65 28.25
N HIS A 320 -0.61 4.42 27.25
CA HIS A 320 -2.01 4.80 27.09
C HIS A 320 -2.86 3.71 26.40
N TYR A 321 -2.23 2.74 25.71
CA TYR A 321 -2.97 1.75 24.93
C TYR A 321 -3.95 0.94 25.78
N PRO A 322 -3.56 0.34 26.93
CA PRO A 322 -4.49 -0.47 27.72
C PRO A 322 -5.77 0.30 28.11
N ARG A 323 -5.59 1.52 28.60
CA ARG A 323 -6.69 2.41 28.98
C ARG A 323 -7.60 2.71 27.79
N ASP A 324 -7.03 3.02 26.64
CA ASP A 324 -7.79 3.43 25.46
C ASP A 324 -8.57 2.25 24.85
N TRP A 325 -8.04 1.03 24.88
CA TRP A 325 -8.78 -0.18 24.49
C TRP A 325 -9.94 -0.47 25.47
N GLU A 326 -9.68 -0.41 26.77
CA GLU A 326 -10.67 -0.68 27.82
C GLU A 326 -11.79 0.37 27.84
N ALA A 327 -11.47 1.64 27.59
CA ALA A 327 -12.45 2.72 27.46
C ALA A 327 -13.47 2.47 26.34
N LEU A 328 -13.10 1.66 25.33
CA LEU A 328 -13.97 1.26 24.23
C LEU A 328 -14.63 -0.11 24.47
N GLY A 329 -14.66 -0.60 25.70
CA GLY A 329 -15.37 -1.83 26.06
C GLY A 329 -14.70 -3.12 25.59
N PHE A 330 -13.39 -3.09 25.28
CA PHE A 330 -12.63 -4.30 25.05
C PHE A 330 -12.24 -4.97 26.37
N GLU A 331 -12.31 -6.29 26.38
CA GLU A 331 -11.93 -7.14 27.50
C GLU A 331 -10.55 -7.73 27.28
N ARG A 332 -9.75 -7.84 28.35
CA ARG A 332 -8.44 -8.48 28.31
C ARG A 332 -8.60 -9.99 28.21
N ILE A 333 -7.80 -10.61 27.33
CA ILE A 333 -7.66 -12.06 27.20
C ILE A 333 -6.18 -12.43 27.05
N TRP A 334 -5.85 -13.68 27.36
CA TRP A 334 -4.50 -14.24 27.26
C TRP A 334 -3.46 -13.33 27.92
N GLU A 335 -3.64 -13.06 29.20
CA GLU A 335 -2.70 -12.28 29.99
C GLU A 335 -1.42 -13.08 30.23
N GLY A 336 -0.28 -12.40 30.10
CA GLY A 336 1.02 -13.02 30.21
C GLY A 336 2.13 -11.98 30.28
N SER A 337 3.36 -12.46 30.11
CA SER A 337 4.54 -11.59 30.09
C SER A 337 5.58 -12.07 29.09
N THR A 338 6.33 -11.12 28.53
CA THR A 338 7.67 -11.41 28.00
C THR A 338 8.65 -11.48 29.17
N TRP A 339 9.79 -12.15 28.98
CA TRP A 339 10.78 -12.32 30.06
C TRP A 339 12.19 -11.93 29.60
N VAL A 340 13.05 -11.62 30.55
CA VAL A 340 14.48 -11.43 30.31
C VAL A 340 15.29 -12.19 31.37
N CYS A 341 16.27 -12.98 30.92
CA CYS A 341 17.30 -13.59 31.74
C CYS A 341 18.61 -12.84 31.47
N ARG A 342 19.20 -12.24 32.50
CA ARG A 342 20.44 -11.46 32.38
C ARG A 342 21.60 -12.19 33.04
N GLU A 343 22.82 -11.74 32.78
CA GLU A 343 24.03 -12.25 33.44
C GLU A 343 24.24 -13.76 33.27
N LEU A 344 23.87 -14.28 32.09
CA LEU A 344 23.90 -15.72 31.80
C LEU A 344 25.28 -16.34 32.04
N GLY A 345 26.37 -15.59 31.86
CA GLY A 345 27.74 -16.07 32.07
C GLY A 345 28.12 -16.31 33.53
N ALA A 346 27.32 -15.86 34.51
CA ALA A 346 27.55 -16.09 35.93
C ALA A 346 26.86 -17.37 36.46
N LEU A 347 26.01 -18.00 35.64
CA LEU A 347 25.25 -19.18 36.02
C LEU A 347 26.06 -20.46 35.77
N ASP A 348 26.00 -21.43 36.68
CA ASP A 348 26.44 -22.80 36.40
C ASP A 348 25.27 -23.60 35.80
N PRO A 349 25.35 -24.05 34.52
CA PRO A 349 24.27 -24.81 33.90
C PRO A 349 23.88 -26.10 34.64
N ALA A 350 24.83 -26.76 35.29
CA ALA A 350 24.57 -27.99 36.02
C ALA A 350 23.83 -27.75 37.34
N GLU A 351 24.11 -26.64 38.03
CA GLU A 351 23.41 -26.24 39.25
C GLU A 351 22.01 -25.69 38.94
N VAL A 352 21.87 -24.89 37.87
CA VAL A 352 20.59 -24.29 37.46
C VAL A 352 19.62 -25.36 36.97
N PHE A 353 20.12 -26.32 36.20
CA PHE A 353 19.33 -27.40 35.62
C PHE A 353 19.93 -28.77 35.98
N PRO A 354 19.73 -29.25 37.23
CA PRO A 354 20.25 -30.53 37.67
C PRO A 354 19.48 -31.64 36.95
N VAL A 355 20.16 -32.32 36.03
CA VAL A 355 19.67 -33.49 35.29
C VAL A 355 20.82 -34.46 35.05
N ASP A 356 20.68 -35.72 35.48
CA ASP A 356 21.79 -36.67 35.44
C ASP A 356 22.01 -37.21 34.01
N ARG A 357 20.95 -37.74 33.40
CA ARG A 357 21.01 -38.43 32.10
C ARG A 357 19.71 -38.29 31.33
N LEU A 358 19.81 -38.23 30.00
CA LEU A 358 18.67 -38.34 29.11
C LEU A 358 18.01 -39.72 29.21
N PRO A 359 16.67 -39.83 29.10
CA PRO A 359 16.01 -41.12 28.98
C PRO A 359 16.64 -42.00 27.90
N GLU A 360 16.65 -43.32 28.10
CA GLU A 360 17.17 -44.26 27.11
C GLU A 360 16.46 -44.08 25.76
N GLY A 361 17.21 -44.24 24.65
CA GLY A 361 16.68 -43.99 23.30
C GLY A 361 16.58 -42.50 22.91
N THR A 362 16.92 -41.56 23.81
CA THR A 362 16.87 -40.12 23.52
C THR A 362 18.20 -39.56 23.04
N VAL A 363 18.18 -38.78 21.96
CA VAL A 363 19.37 -38.19 21.33
C VAL A 363 19.19 -36.69 21.11
N LEU A 364 20.20 -35.90 21.49
CA LEU A 364 20.27 -34.49 21.17
C LEU A 364 20.65 -34.27 19.71
N ARG A 365 19.91 -33.38 19.06
CA ARG A 365 20.19 -32.86 17.74
C ARG A 365 20.36 -31.35 17.79
N ARG A 366 21.25 -30.86 16.94
CA ARG A 366 21.50 -29.44 16.70
C ARG A 366 21.14 -29.14 15.26
N ALA A 367 20.63 -27.94 15.01
CA ALA A 367 20.32 -27.56 13.65
C ALA A 367 21.56 -27.47 12.78
N ASP A 368 21.35 -27.68 11.49
CA ASP A 368 22.35 -27.45 10.46
C ASP A 368 21.79 -26.39 9.53
N ARG A 369 22.40 -25.21 9.53
CA ARG A 369 21.92 -24.09 8.71
C ARG A 369 21.94 -24.38 7.21
N ARG A 370 22.77 -25.34 6.77
CA ARG A 370 22.85 -25.75 5.35
C ARG A 370 21.69 -26.66 4.96
N ARG A 371 21.10 -27.35 5.94
CA ARG A 371 19.99 -28.30 5.76
C ARG A 371 18.72 -27.85 6.46
N LEU A 372 18.61 -26.55 6.74
CA LEU A 372 17.48 -25.99 7.50
C LEU A 372 16.14 -26.32 6.83
N ALA A 373 16.06 -26.24 5.50
CA ALA A 373 14.85 -26.59 4.75
C ALA A 373 14.35 -28.02 5.00
N GLU A 374 15.26 -28.97 5.21
CA GLU A 374 14.91 -30.37 5.55
C GLU A 374 14.49 -30.53 7.01
N GLN A 375 14.87 -29.59 7.88
CA GLN A 375 14.59 -29.61 9.33
C GLN A 375 13.30 -28.86 9.68
N LEU A 376 12.87 -27.90 8.85
CA LEU A 376 11.63 -27.14 9.06
C LEU A 376 10.39 -28.03 9.23
N PRO A 377 10.18 -29.11 8.44
CA PRO A 377 9.03 -29.99 8.65
C PRO A 377 9.00 -30.65 10.04
N LEU A 378 10.15 -31.06 10.57
CA LEU A 378 10.27 -31.66 11.91
C LEU A 378 9.94 -30.64 13.00
N LEU A 379 10.46 -29.42 12.85
CA LEU A 379 10.15 -28.31 13.76
C LEU A 379 8.66 -27.96 13.72
N ARG A 380 8.05 -27.88 12.53
CA ARG A 380 6.62 -27.63 12.35
C ARG A 380 5.77 -28.66 13.06
N GLN A 381 6.12 -29.95 12.92
CA GLN A 381 5.41 -31.05 13.56
C GLN A 381 5.44 -30.91 15.09
N MET A 382 6.63 -30.70 15.67
CA MET A 382 6.77 -30.50 17.11
C MET A 382 6.06 -29.23 17.59
N LEU A 383 6.13 -28.14 16.83
CA LEU A 383 5.45 -26.87 17.09
C LEU A 383 3.94 -27.09 17.21
N ASN A 384 3.32 -27.57 16.14
CA ASN A 384 1.87 -27.76 16.11
C ASN A 384 1.41 -28.75 17.19
N ALA A 385 2.15 -29.84 17.42
CA ALA A 385 1.82 -30.80 18.47
C ALA A 385 1.96 -30.21 19.89
N SER A 386 3.00 -29.41 20.15
CA SER A 386 3.28 -28.90 21.50
C SER A 386 2.29 -27.82 21.96
N PHE A 387 1.75 -27.06 21.01
CA PHE A 387 0.96 -25.85 21.27
C PHE A 387 -0.51 -25.96 20.85
N ALA A 388 -0.95 -27.07 20.26
CA ALA A 388 -2.33 -27.29 19.81
C ALA A 388 -3.40 -27.01 20.87
N GLU A 389 -3.09 -27.17 22.16
CA GLU A 389 -4.03 -26.95 23.28
C GLU A 389 -4.22 -25.47 23.63
N LEU A 390 -3.31 -24.57 23.25
CA LEU A 390 -3.38 -23.15 23.63
C LEU A 390 -4.47 -22.41 22.84
N GLY A 391 -5.29 -21.61 23.53
CA GLY A 391 -6.44 -20.91 22.95
C GLY A 391 -6.10 -19.91 21.84
N TYR A 392 -4.87 -19.40 21.82
CA TYR A 392 -4.41 -18.41 20.84
C TYR A 392 -3.58 -19.03 19.69
N TYR A 393 -3.28 -20.32 19.74
CA TYR A 393 -2.42 -20.99 18.77
C TYR A 393 -3.24 -21.65 17.66
N THR A 394 -3.05 -21.17 16.44
CA THR A 394 -3.57 -21.80 15.22
C THR A 394 -2.52 -22.72 14.59
N HIS A 395 -2.98 -23.78 13.92
CA HIS A 395 -2.11 -24.71 13.23
C HIS A 395 -1.30 -24.00 12.13
N ILE A 396 0.04 -24.14 12.16
CA ILE A 396 0.95 -23.49 11.21
C ILE A 396 1.17 -24.40 10.00
N GLU A 397 0.91 -23.88 8.81
CA GLU A 397 1.15 -24.56 7.54
C GLU A 397 2.61 -24.50 7.09
N ALA A 398 2.97 -25.34 6.12
CA ALA A 398 4.36 -25.50 5.69
C ALA A 398 4.92 -24.23 5.02
N ASP A 399 4.11 -23.56 4.22
CA ASP A 399 4.44 -22.32 3.53
C ASP A 399 4.47 -21.12 4.49
N GLU A 400 3.54 -21.06 5.46
CA GLU A 400 3.57 -20.07 6.55
C GLU A 400 4.86 -20.17 7.36
N LEU A 401 5.27 -21.39 7.75
CA LEU A 401 6.54 -21.59 8.45
C LEU A 401 7.73 -21.23 7.56
N ALA A 402 7.69 -21.55 6.27
CA ALA A 402 8.74 -21.19 5.32
C ALA A 402 8.88 -19.67 5.17
N GLU A 403 7.77 -18.92 5.12
CA GLU A 403 7.79 -17.44 5.10
C GLU A 403 8.32 -16.88 6.42
N ALA A 404 7.84 -17.39 7.56
CA ALA A 404 8.28 -16.93 8.88
C ALA A 404 9.77 -17.22 9.16
N THR A 405 10.33 -18.25 8.52
CA THR A 405 11.73 -18.65 8.67
C THR A 405 12.60 -18.24 7.49
N ASP A 406 12.10 -17.42 6.55
CA ASP A 406 12.90 -16.94 5.43
C ASP A 406 14.10 -16.12 5.92
N GLY A 407 15.28 -16.42 5.38
CA GLY A 407 16.54 -15.82 5.83
C GLY A 407 17.06 -16.30 7.20
N LEU A 408 16.33 -17.14 7.95
CA LEU A 408 16.75 -17.66 9.25
C LEU A 408 18.12 -18.34 9.18
N ALA A 409 18.41 -19.09 8.10
CA ALA A 409 19.71 -19.77 7.90
C ALA A 409 20.92 -18.82 7.96
N HIS A 410 20.76 -17.53 7.63
CA HIS A 410 21.85 -16.55 7.68
C HIS A 410 22.14 -16.04 9.10
N LEU A 411 21.13 -16.13 9.96
CA LEU A 411 21.10 -15.63 11.33
C LEU A 411 21.27 -16.74 12.37
N LEU A 412 20.98 -17.99 11.96
CA LEU A 412 21.01 -19.16 12.81
C LEU A 412 22.38 -19.36 13.44
N ASP A 413 22.37 -19.51 14.75
CA ASP A 413 23.45 -20.08 15.52
C ASP A 413 23.05 -21.53 15.85
N GLU A 414 23.79 -22.50 15.30
CA GLU A 414 23.47 -23.93 15.39
C GLU A 414 23.48 -24.45 16.86
N ARG A 415 24.04 -23.66 17.79
CA ARG A 415 24.01 -23.95 19.24
C ARG A 415 22.68 -23.59 19.91
N LEU A 416 21.85 -22.79 19.22
CA LEU A 416 20.65 -22.15 19.78
C LEU A 416 19.34 -22.75 19.24
N LEU A 417 19.42 -23.61 18.23
CA LEU A 417 18.30 -24.41 17.74
C LEU A 417 18.60 -25.88 18.00
N LEU A 418 17.94 -26.42 19.02
CA LEU A 418 18.18 -27.75 19.55
C LEU A 418 16.87 -28.54 19.61
N TRP A 419 16.92 -29.83 19.36
CA TRP A 419 15.79 -30.73 19.62
C TRP A 419 16.25 -32.09 20.11
N LEU A 420 15.34 -32.80 20.77
CA LEU A 420 15.52 -34.18 21.20
C LEU A 420 14.71 -35.10 20.31
N GLU A 421 15.33 -36.19 19.89
CA GLU A 421 14.68 -37.34 19.25
C GLU A 421 14.64 -38.49 20.24
N GLN A 422 13.47 -39.08 20.46
CA GLN A 422 13.30 -40.31 21.24
C GLN A 422 12.83 -41.41 20.30
N ASP A 423 13.59 -42.50 20.22
CA ASP A 423 13.32 -43.63 19.31
C ASP A 423 13.14 -43.19 17.84
N GLY A 424 13.94 -42.19 17.43
CA GLY A 424 13.91 -41.63 16.08
C GLY A 424 12.76 -40.63 15.81
N GLN A 425 11.93 -40.30 16.81
CA GLN A 425 10.85 -39.33 16.69
C GLN A 425 11.20 -38.01 17.41
N PRO A 426 11.00 -36.84 16.80
CA PRO A 426 11.29 -35.55 17.44
C PRO A 426 10.24 -35.22 18.51
N VAL A 427 10.67 -35.01 19.77
CA VAL A 427 9.78 -34.91 20.94
C VAL A 427 9.86 -33.61 21.73
N ALA A 428 10.97 -32.89 21.67
CA ALA A 428 11.13 -31.61 22.36
C ALA A 428 12.11 -30.70 21.62
N PHE A 429 11.92 -29.38 21.66
CA PHE A 429 12.77 -28.44 20.94
C PHE A 429 12.83 -27.05 21.60
N VAL A 430 13.88 -26.31 21.27
CA VAL A 430 14.08 -24.89 21.58
C VAL A 430 14.57 -24.18 20.32
N LEU A 431 13.94 -23.05 19.98
CA LEU A 431 14.36 -22.17 18.88
C LEU A 431 14.72 -20.79 19.45
N VAL A 432 16.02 -20.55 19.54
CA VAL A 432 16.59 -19.27 19.96
C VAL A 432 17.38 -18.67 18.80
N VAL A 433 17.23 -17.35 18.60
CA VAL A 433 17.94 -16.61 17.55
C VAL A 433 18.73 -15.44 18.15
N PRO A 434 19.82 -14.99 17.52
CA PRO A 434 20.49 -13.75 17.93
C PRO A 434 19.53 -12.56 17.83
N ASP A 435 19.59 -11.63 18.80
CA ASP A 435 18.68 -10.48 18.82
C ASP A 435 19.07 -9.41 17.80
N LEU A 436 18.27 -9.27 16.75
CA LEU A 436 18.48 -8.27 15.69
C LEU A 436 17.72 -6.95 15.91
N THR A 437 17.09 -6.76 17.07
CA THR A 437 16.29 -5.57 17.37
C THR A 437 17.00 -4.26 17.00
N ALA A 438 18.29 -4.14 17.38
CA ALA A 438 19.08 -2.95 17.07
C ALA A 438 19.24 -2.71 15.56
N PHE A 439 19.39 -3.78 14.77
CA PHE A 439 19.46 -3.69 13.32
C PHE A 439 18.11 -3.25 12.72
N VAL A 440 17.01 -3.91 13.10
CA VAL A 440 15.66 -3.62 12.60
C VAL A 440 15.25 -2.18 12.89
N ARG A 441 15.52 -1.70 14.11
CA ARG A 441 15.31 -0.29 14.47
C ARG A 441 16.16 0.66 13.63
N SER A 442 17.43 0.32 13.38
CA SER A 442 18.34 1.19 12.61
C SER A 442 17.93 1.36 11.14
N THR A 443 17.22 0.38 10.57
CA THR A 443 16.71 0.47 9.20
C THR A 443 15.27 0.98 9.14
N GLY A 444 14.58 1.05 10.29
CA GLY A 444 13.16 1.37 10.38
C GLY A 444 12.31 0.30 9.71
N GLY A 445 12.65 -0.99 9.87
CA GLY A 445 11.93 -2.10 9.24
C GLY A 445 12.14 -2.24 7.73
N ARG A 446 13.07 -1.48 7.15
CA ARG A 446 13.45 -1.61 5.72
C ARG A 446 14.57 -2.63 5.56
N LEU A 447 14.51 -3.39 4.48
CA LEU A 447 15.54 -4.38 4.14
C LEU A 447 15.89 -4.26 2.65
N SER A 448 16.63 -3.21 2.30
CA SER A 448 17.18 -3.10 0.94
C SER A 448 18.33 -4.10 0.74
N PRO A 449 18.76 -4.41 -0.49
CA PRO A 449 19.94 -5.24 -0.74
C PRO A 449 21.21 -4.72 -0.02
N VAL A 450 21.31 -3.40 0.14
CA VAL A 450 22.40 -2.76 0.90
C VAL A 450 22.30 -3.06 2.39
N ASP A 451 21.08 -3.02 2.95
CA ASP A 451 20.84 -3.35 4.35
C ASP A 451 21.10 -4.83 4.63
N MET A 452 20.75 -5.72 3.69
CA MET A 452 21.06 -7.15 3.77
C MET A 452 22.57 -7.40 3.79
N ALA A 453 23.32 -6.77 2.88
CA ALA A 453 24.78 -6.87 2.88
C ALA A 453 25.37 -6.32 4.19
N ARG A 454 24.84 -5.20 4.69
CA ARG A 454 25.23 -4.63 5.98
C ARG A 454 24.95 -5.59 7.13
N LEU A 455 23.80 -6.26 7.15
CA LEU A 455 23.45 -7.27 8.16
C LEU A 455 24.46 -8.43 8.14
N LEU A 456 24.74 -9.01 6.97
CA LEU A 456 25.67 -10.13 6.82
C LEU A 456 27.09 -9.78 7.28
N VAL A 457 27.55 -8.56 7.02
CA VAL A 457 28.88 -8.07 7.44
C VAL A 457 28.90 -7.73 8.94
N THR A 458 27.80 -7.22 9.50
CA THR A 458 27.74 -6.76 10.90
C THR A 458 27.12 -7.75 11.87
N LYS A 459 26.68 -8.93 11.42
CA LYS A 459 25.94 -9.90 12.23
C LYS A 459 26.61 -10.29 13.55
N GLY A 460 27.95 -10.34 13.57
CA GLY A 460 28.71 -10.62 14.79
C GLY A 460 28.54 -9.57 15.90
N ARG A 461 28.12 -8.34 15.56
CA ARG A 461 27.88 -7.25 16.52
C ARG A 461 26.57 -7.43 17.31
N TYR A 462 25.66 -8.27 16.83
CA TYR A 462 24.35 -8.51 17.46
C TYR A 462 24.32 -9.79 18.31
N ARG A 463 25.49 -10.35 18.66
CA ARG A 463 25.62 -11.58 19.47
C ARG A 463 25.70 -11.34 20.98
N ARG A 464 25.28 -10.16 21.45
CA ARG A 464 25.23 -9.86 22.88
C ARG A 464 23.96 -10.42 23.53
N ASP A 465 22.83 -10.30 22.85
CA ASP A 465 21.54 -10.73 23.34
C ASP A 465 20.95 -11.78 22.38
N ALA A 466 20.13 -12.67 22.91
CA ALA A 466 19.39 -13.66 22.15
C ALA A 466 17.88 -13.55 22.45
N VAL A 467 17.05 -14.02 21.52
CA VAL A 467 15.60 -14.10 21.69
C VAL A 467 15.17 -15.55 21.56
N LEU A 468 14.56 -16.09 22.62
CA LEU A 468 13.82 -17.34 22.58
C LEU A 468 12.48 -17.08 21.89
N ILE A 469 12.38 -17.53 20.64
CA ILE A 469 11.16 -17.41 19.84
C ILE A 469 10.11 -18.37 20.37
N ILE A 470 10.49 -19.64 20.57
CA ILE A 470 9.56 -20.69 20.94
C ILE A 470 10.28 -21.95 21.47
N LYS A 471 9.65 -22.66 22.41
CA LYS A 471 10.11 -23.97 22.92
C LYS A 471 8.94 -24.86 23.29
N GLY A 472 9.01 -26.15 23.01
CA GLY A 472 7.89 -27.06 23.25
C GLY A 472 8.30 -28.50 23.51
N THR A 473 7.39 -29.24 24.14
CA THR A 473 7.47 -30.69 24.29
C THR A 473 6.14 -31.28 23.87
N VAL A 474 6.18 -32.27 22.98
CA VAL A 474 4.97 -32.92 22.47
C VAL A 474 4.22 -33.59 23.64
N PRO A 475 2.87 -33.66 23.62
CA PRO A 475 2.08 -34.09 24.77
C PRO A 475 2.53 -35.41 25.42
N GLY A 476 2.84 -36.43 24.60
CA GLY A 476 3.28 -37.75 25.09
C GLY A 476 4.66 -37.79 25.75
N ALA A 477 5.48 -36.75 25.59
CA ALA A 477 6.84 -36.67 26.13
C ALA A 477 6.98 -35.67 27.30
N ARG A 478 5.87 -35.05 27.73
CA ARG A 478 5.85 -34.12 28.87
C ARG A 478 6.13 -34.87 30.19
N GLY A 479 6.68 -34.15 31.17
CA GLY A 479 6.97 -34.71 32.51
C GLY A 479 8.24 -35.57 32.61
N GLN A 480 8.91 -35.89 31.50
CA GLN A 480 10.12 -36.73 31.47
C GLN A 480 11.44 -35.95 31.70
N GLY A 481 11.38 -34.67 32.09
CA GLY A 481 12.58 -33.84 32.29
C GLY A 481 13.30 -33.37 31.01
N LEU A 482 12.82 -33.75 29.82
CA LEU A 482 13.43 -33.43 28.52
C LEU A 482 13.69 -31.94 28.30
N MET A 483 12.70 -31.08 28.60
CA MET A 483 12.83 -29.63 28.44
C MET A 483 13.84 -29.01 29.42
N ARG A 484 13.95 -29.56 30.63
CA ARG A 484 14.97 -29.15 31.60
C ARG A 484 16.37 -29.46 31.08
N TRP A 485 16.53 -30.64 30.48
CA TRP A 485 17.79 -31.04 29.84
C TRP A 485 18.14 -30.16 28.65
N LEU A 486 17.19 -29.90 27.74
CA LEU A 486 17.39 -28.96 26.63
C LEU A 486 17.74 -27.55 27.11
N SER A 487 17.16 -27.10 28.23
CA SER A 487 17.46 -25.77 28.79
C SER A 487 18.89 -25.67 29.33
N ARG A 488 19.45 -26.76 29.87
CA ARG A 488 20.86 -26.83 30.25
C ARG A 488 21.77 -26.67 29.03
N GLU A 489 21.56 -27.47 27.99
CA GLU A 489 22.33 -27.38 26.76
C GLU A 489 22.19 -26.02 26.08
N LEU A 490 20.99 -25.43 26.13
CA LEU A 490 20.76 -24.09 25.62
C LEU A 490 21.56 -23.05 26.40
N LEU A 491 21.60 -23.13 27.73
CA LEU A 491 22.38 -22.21 28.56
C LEU A 491 23.87 -22.35 28.27
N GLU A 492 24.39 -23.57 28.15
CA GLU A 492 25.77 -23.83 27.71
C GLU A 492 26.05 -23.25 26.31
N GLY A 493 25.12 -23.43 25.38
CA GLY A 493 25.19 -22.88 24.02
C GLY A 493 25.21 -21.35 23.99
N LEU A 494 24.40 -20.71 24.83
CA LEU A 494 24.36 -19.26 25.01
C LEU A 494 25.68 -18.73 25.61
N GLN A 495 26.20 -19.39 26.64
CA GLN A 495 27.47 -19.02 27.27
C GLN A 495 28.64 -19.19 26.29
N ALA A 496 28.75 -20.33 25.62
CA ALA A 496 29.76 -20.58 24.58
C ALA A 496 29.62 -19.60 23.39
N GLY A 497 28.42 -19.06 23.16
CA GLY A 497 28.14 -18.03 22.17
C GLY A 497 28.52 -16.62 22.56
N GLY A 498 28.83 -16.38 23.84
CA GLY A 498 29.12 -15.05 24.37
C GLY A 498 27.86 -14.20 24.59
N TYR A 499 26.69 -14.82 24.69
CA TYR A 499 25.43 -14.14 24.94
C TYR A 499 25.32 -13.76 26.43
N ALA A 500 25.08 -12.47 26.69
CA ALA A 500 24.95 -11.92 28.03
C ALA A 500 23.50 -11.98 28.55
N SER A 501 22.52 -11.98 27.65
CA SER A 501 21.10 -12.05 28.01
C SER A 501 20.26 -12.84 27.02
N LEU A 502 19.15 -13.39 27.54
CA LEU A 502 18.11 -14.09 26.78
C LEU A 502 16.78 -13.38 27.03
N ARG A 503 16.19 -12.80 25.98
CA ARG A 503 14.81 -12.33 25.97
C ARG A 503 13.89 -13.47 25.55
N VAL A 504 12.69 -13.51 26.10
CA VAL A 504 11.70 -14.54 25.83
C VAL A 504 10.42 -13.87 25.38
N THR A 505 9.86 -14.36 24.28
CA THR A 505 8.56 -13.95 23.74
C THR A 505 7.41 -14.25 24.71
N PHE A 506 6.17 -13.99 24.29
CA PHE A 506 4.99 -14.10 25.12
C PHE A 506 4.86 -15.46 25.84
N VAL A 507 4.68 -15.41 27.16
CA VAL A 507 4.37 -16.57 28.01
C VAL A 507 3.13 -16.22 28.83
N GLU A 508 2.05 -16.94 28.60
CA GLU A 508 0.80 -16.79 29.36
C GLU A 508 1.03 -17.05 30.86
N ASP A 509 0.32 -16.32 31.71
CA ASP A 509 0.49 -16.39 33.17
C ASP A 509 0.19 -17.79 33.74
N GLY A 510 -0.70 -18.54 33.08
CA GLY A 510 -1.00 -19.93 33.42
C GLY A 510 0.13 -20.93 33.13
N ASN A 511 1.13 -20.57 32.32
CA ASN A 511 2.22 -21.48 31.93
C ASN A 511 3.37 -21.51 32.95
N VAL A 512 3.07 -21.99 34.16
CA VAL A 512 4.02 -22.07 35.28
C VAL A 512 5.28 -22.88 34.92
N GLY A 513 5.15 -23.92 34.10
CA GLY A 513 6.25 -24.80 33.69
C GLY A 513 7.32 -24.09 32.84
N SER A 514 6.90 -23.22 31.91
CA SER A 514 7.84 -22.39 31.14
C SER A 514 8.47 -21.31 32.01
N GLN A 515 7.67 -20.62 32.84
CA GLN A 515 8.15 -19.58 33.74
C GLN A 515 9.19 -20.09 34.73
N ALA A 516 9.02 -21.31 35.27
CA ALA A 516 9.98 -21.91 36.19
C ALA A 516 11.39 -22.05 35.60
N GLN A 517 11.50 -22.34 34.30
CA GLN A 517 12.79 -22.45 33.62
C GLN A 517 13.48 -21.09 33.49
N PHE A 518 12.72 -20.03 33.22
CA PHE A 518 13.28 -18.68 33.14
C PHE A 518 13.71 -18.18 34.51
N ARG A 519 12.88 -18.38 35.53
CA ARG A 519 13.24 -18.07 36.92
C ARG A 519 14.51 -18.78 37.37
N ALA A 520 14.70 -20.04 36.96
CA ALA A 520 15.93 -20.78 37.25
C ALA A 520 17.17 -20.11 36.63
N MET A 521 17.04 -19.50 35.45
CA MET A 521 18.10 -18.69 34.83
C MET A 521 18.16 -17.24 35.34
N GLY A 522 17.59 -16.95 36.53
CA GLY A 522 17.52 -15.59 37.08
C GLY A 522 16.59 -14.65 36.31
N GLY A 523 15.67 -15.21 35.51
CA GLY A 523 14.77 -14.46 34.66
C GLY A 523 13.66 -13.74 35.42
N ALA A 524 13.31 -12.55 34.93
CA ALA A 524 12.20 -11.75 35.44
C ALA A 524 11.26 -11.34 34.29
N PRO A 525 9.96 -11.08 34.57
CA PRO A 525 9.07 -10.45 33.60
C PRO A 525 9.67 -9.13 33.07
N LEU A 526 9.65 -8.95 31.76
CA LEU A 526 10.15 -7.74 31.08
C LEU A 526 8.99 -6.81 30.74
N HIS A 527 8.00 -7.31 30.02
CA HIS A 527 6.76 -6.60 29.70
C HIS A 527 5.57 -7.47 30.08
N GLY A 528 4.67 -6.94 30.90
CA GLY A 528 3.33 -7.52 31.03
C GLY A 528 2.54 -7.25 29.75
N THR A 529 1.76 -8.22 29.30
CA THR A 529 1.09 -8.17 27.99
C THR A 529 -0.29 -8.81 28.04
N CYS A 530 -1.23 -8.30 27.27
CA CYS A 530 -2.54 -8.93 27.05
C CYS A 530 -3.02 -8.72 25.61
N PHE A 531 -4.00 -9.51 25.19
CA PHE A 531 -4.76 -9.28 23.98
C PHE A 531 -6.14 -8.72 24.35
N TYR A 532 -6.82 -8.10 23.39
CA TYR A 532 -8.13 -7.51 23.59
C TYR A 532 -9.18 -8.18 22.68
N THR A 533 -10.36 -8.40 23.23
CA THR A 533 -11.52 -8.91 22.49
C THR A 533 -12.75 -8.08 22.82
N ARG A 534 -13.69 -8.00 21.86
CA ARG A 534 -14.97 -7.34 22.08
C ARG A 534 -16.05 -7.99 21.23
N ALA A 535 -17.24 -8.19 21.80
CA ALA A 535 -18.40 -8.66 21.06
C ALA A 535 -18.94 -7.56 20.13
N VAL A 536 -19.47 -7.96 18.98
CA VAL A 536 -20.16 -7.08 18.03
C VAL A 536 -21.64 -7.42 18.08
N ASP A 537 -22.47 -6.45 18.47
CA ASP A 537 -23.92 -6.65 18.54
C ASP A 537 -24.47 -7.04 17.16
N ALA A 538 -25.25 -8.13 17.14
CA ALA A 538 -26.06 -8.50 15.99
C ALA A 538 -27.05 -7.36 15.70
N ALA A 539 -27.20 -6.99 14.43
CA ALA A 539 -28.21 -6.01 14.04
C ALA A 539 -29.57 -6.49 14.56
N ALA A 540 -30.18 -5.75 15.49
CA ALA A 540 -31.55 -5.97 15.89
C ALA A 540 -32.42 -5.87 14.64
N GLY A 541 -33.09 -6.95 14.28
CA GLY A 541 -34.13 -6.92 13.26
C GLY A 541 -35.25 -6.02 13.77
N GLU A 542 -35.51 -4.92 13.07
CA GLU A 542 -36.74 -4.16 13.26
C GLU A 542 -37.88 -4.93 12.60
N ASP A 543 -38.65 -5.63 13.43
CA ASP A 543 -39.95 -6.20 13.11
C ASP A 543 -40.98 -5.08 12.86
N ALA A 544 -41.87 -5.36 11.91
CA ALA A 544 -42.88 -4.48 11.34
C ALA A 544 -43.94 -3.98 12.36
N GLY A 545 -44.41 -2.74 12.17
CA GLY A 545 -45.62 -2.26 12.81
C GLY A 545 -46.12 -0.90 12.31
N GLY A 546 -47.17 -0.92 11.46
CA GLY A 546 -48.20 0.13 11.37
C GLY A 546 -47.86 1.41 10.59
N GLY A 547 -48.62 1.67 9.52
CA GLY A 547 -48.40 2.78 8.60
C GLY A 547 -49.01 4.12 9.00
N GLU A 548 -48.49 5.19 8.40
CA GLU A 548 -49.28 6.28 7.82
C GLU A 548 -48.38 7.11 6.89
N ALA A 549 -48.91 7.42 5.71
CA ALA A 549 -48.19 8.11 4.65
C ALA A 549 -48.05 9.61 4.94
N VAL A 550 -46.81 10.11 4.99
CA VAL A 550 -46.51 11.55 4.77
C VAL A 550 -45.27 11.71 3.89
N ARG A 551 -45.56 12.30 2.72
CA ARG A 551 -44.77 12.86 1.63
C ARG A 551 -43.26 13.11 1.82
N GLU A 552 -42.55 12.69 0.77
CA GLU A 552 -41.26 13.12 0.23
C GLU A 552 -40.73 14.49 0.70
N GLY A 553 -39.52 14.44 1.25
CA GLY A 553 -38.55 15.53 1.28
C GLY A 553 -37.16 14.94 1.05
N THR A 554 -36.71 14.97 -0.21
CA THR A 554 -35.42 14.43 -0.67
C THR A 554 -34.24 15.17 -0.03
N LEU A 555 -33.39 14.44 0.71
CA LEU A 555 -31.98 14.79 0.95
C LEU A 555 -31.12 13.86 0.08
N PRO A 556 -30.16 14.38 -0.70
CA PRO A 556 -29.34 13.55 -1.58
C PRO A 556 -28.17 12.89 -0.81
N GLY A 557 -27.92 11.60 -1.05
CA GLY A 557 -26.60 11.01 -0.81
C GLY A 557 -26.47 9.88 0.23
N ALA A 558 -27.48 9.03 0.43
CA ALA A 558 -27.27 7.72 1.07
C ALA A 558 -27.16 6.63 -0.02
N PRO A 559 -26.16 5.73 0.01
CA PRO A 559 -26.07 4.65 -0.96
C PRO A 559 -27.23 3.67 -0.74
N VAL A 560 -28.04 3.49 -1.79
CA VAL A 560 -29.12 2.51 -1.85
C VAL A 560 -28.56 1.11 -1.56
N ALA A 561 -29.22 0.39 -0.65
CA ALA A 561 -28.86 -0.98 -0.28
C ALA A 561 -28.75 -1.88 -1.53
N ARG A 562 -27.57 -2.46 -1.75
CA ARG A 562 -27.24 -3.28 -2.93
C ARG A 562 -27.81 -4.69 -2.76
N GLY A 563 -28.85 -5.02 -3.51
CA GLY A 563 -29.42 -6.37 -3.56
C GLY A 563 -28.47 -7.35 -4.25
N ARG A 564 -28.29 -8.55 -3.68
CA ARG A 564 -27.66 -9.67 -4.41
C ARG A 564 -28.72 -10.32 -5.30
N ALA A 565 -28.42 -10.50 -6.59
CA ALA A 565 -29.24 -11.29 -7.49
C ALA A 565 -29.40 -12.72 -6.97
N ARG A 566 -30.61 -13.27 -7.08
CA ARG A 566 -30.92 -14.64 -6.67
C ARG A 566 -30.16 -15.64 -7.55
N PRO A 567 -29.66 -16.75 -6.98
CA PRO A 567 -29.05 -17.82 -7.77
C PRO A 567 -29.99 -18.27 -8.91
N GLY A 568 -29.47 -18.33 -10.13
CA GLY A 568 -30.23 -18.74 -11.32
C GLY A 568 -30.99 -17.62 -12.04
N SER A 569 -31.02 -16.39 -11.51
CA SER A 569 -31.60 -15.25 -12.23
C SER A 569 -30.81 -14.91 -13.51
N PRO A 570 -31.40 -14.21 -14.49
CA PRO A 570 -30.70 -13.74 -15.69
C PRO A 570 -29.39 -12.99 -15.37
N ALA A 571 -29.42 -12.10 -14.37
CA ALA A 571 -28.23 -11.37 -13.92
C ALA A 571 -27.15 -12.31 -13.36
N ALA A 572 -27.53 -13.27 -12.51
CA ALA A 572 -26.59 -14.24 -11.94
C ALA A 572 -25.98 -15.17 -13.01
N ARG A 573 -26.79 -15.64 -13.96
CA ARG A 573 -26.35 -16.49 -15.09
C ARG A 573 -25.33 -15.76 -15.96
N LEU A 574 -25.56 -14.48 -16.26
CA LEU A 574 -24.64 -13.68 -17.07
C LEU A 574 -23.33 -13.39 -16.34
N LEU A 575 -23.40 -13.00 -15.06
CA LEU A 575 -22.21 -12.72 -14.24
C LEU A 575 -21.33 -13.97 -14.04
N ALA A 576 -21.93 -15.16 -13.99
CA ALA A 576 -21.19 -16.43 -13.90
C ALA A 576 -20.33 -16.73 -15.14
N ARG A 577 -20.63 -16.11 -16.29
CA ARG A 577 -19.89 -16.28 -17.56
C ARG A 577 -18.79 -15.22 -17.76
N SER A 578 -18.15 -14.78 -16.67
CA SER A 578 -17.18 -13.68 -16.69
C SER A 578 -15.91 -13.95 -17.50
N ALA A 579 -15.47 -15.19 -17.58
CA ALA A 579 -14.37 -15.60 -18.45
C ALA A 579 -14.65 -15.30 -19.94
N ASP A 580 -15.94 -15.37 -20.34
CA ASP A 580 -16.35 -15.21 -21.74
C ASP A 580 -16.49 -13.72 -22.11
N TRP A 581 -17.32 -12.97 -21.38
CA TRP A 581 -17.51 -11.56 -21.68
C TRP A 581 -16.25 -10.73 -21.35
N GLY A 582 -15.40 -11.21 -20.44
CA GLY A 582 -14.10 -10.60 -20.12
C GLY A 582 -13.08 -10.67 -21.26
N ARG A 583 -13.35 -11.42 -22.35
CA ARG A 583 -12.49 -11.44 -23.56
C ARG A 583 -12.44 -10.12 -24.32
N ALA A 584 -13.30 -9.16 -23.97
CA ALA A 584 -13.26 -7.79 -24.46
C ALA A 584 -11.84 -7.21 -24.42
N PRO A 585 -11.43 -6.42 -25.44
CA PRO A 585 -10.19 -5.68 -25.40
C PRO A 585 -10.28 -4.45 -24.48
N SER A 586 -9.13 -4.03 -23.96
CA SER A 586 -8.98 -2.75 -23.26
C SER A 586 -7.59 -2.17 -23.49
N ALA A 587 -7.45 -0.85 -23.37
CA ALA A 587 -6.16 -0.17 -23.45
C ALA A 587 -5.19 -0.76 -22.42
N HIS A 588 -3.98 -1.09 -22.86
CA HIS A 588 -2.94 -1.77 -22.10
C HIS A 588 -3.38 -3.06 -21.38
N ASN A 589 -4.51 -3.68 -21.77
CA ASN A 589 -5.13 -4.78 -21.04
C ASN A 589 -5.42 -4.43 -19.56
N THR A 590 -5.82 -3.18 -19.32
CA THR A 590 -6.20 -2.64 -18.00
C THR A 590 -7.43 -3.31 -17.42
N GLN A 591 -8.36 -3.76 -18.27
CA GLN A 591 -9.61 -4.43 -17.91
C GLN A 591 -10.40 -3.62 -16.87
N PRO A 592 -10.79 -2.38 -17.19
CA PRO A 592 -11.19 -1.40 -16.18
C PRO A 592 -12.59 -1.65 -15.59
N TRP A 593 -13.34 -2.58 -16.14
CA TRP A 593 -14.76 -2.76 -15.89
C TRP A 593 -15.11 -3.35 -14.51
N ASP A 594 -16.23 -2.87 -13.95
CA ASP A 594 -16.95 -3.42 -12.79
C ASP A 594 -18.38 -3.74 -13.23
N LEU A 595 -18.71 -5.01 -13.48
CA LEU A 595 -20.06 -5.43 -13.87
C LEU A 595 -20.73 -6.12 -12.68
N ARG A 596 -21.83 -5.56 -12.19
CA ARG A 596 -22.51 -6.04 -10.97
C ARG A 596 -24.03 -6.04 -11.12
N ALA A 597 -24.70 -6.93 -10.40
CA ALA A 597 -26.16 -6.94 -10.36
C ALA A 597 -26.71 -5.84 -9.45
N LEU A 598 -27.77 -5.17 -9.91
CA LEU A 598 -28.62 -4.32 -9.08
C LEU A 598 -29.82 -5.12 -8.55
N ASP A 599 -30.34 -6.03 -9.39
CA ASP A 599 -31.42 -6.96 -9.07
C ASP A 599 -31.32 -8.23 -9.97
N ASP A 600 -32.38 -9.03 -10.05
CA ASP A 600 -32.41 -10.30 -10.79
C ASP A 600 -32.32 -10.14 -12.32
N THR A 601 -32.69 -8.98 -12.86
CA THR A 601 -32.74 -8.71 -14.31
C THR A 601 -31.91 -7.50 -14.71
N THR A 602 -31.35 -6.75 -13.75
CA THR A 602 -30.64 -5.51 -14.01
C THR A 602 -29.17 -5.61 -13.59
N LEU A 603 -28.26 -5.27 -14.52
CA LEU A 603 -26.83 -5.13 -14.24
C LEU A 603 -26.40 -3.69 -14.40
N LEU A 604 -25.44 -3.26 -13.58
CA LEU A 604 -24.75 -1.99 -13.72
C LEU A 604 -23.32 -2.24 -14.22
N LEU A 605 -22.95 -1.52 -15.27
CA LEU A 605 -21.57 -1.40 -15.76
C LEU A 605 -20.95 -0.13 -15.19
N GLY A 606 -19.98 -0.31 -14.31
CA GLY A 606 -19.08 0.74 -13.87
C GLY A 606 -17.63 0.43 -14.22
N TRP A 607 -16.71 1.15 -13.59
CA TRP A 607 -15.28 0.88 -13.71
C TRP A 607 -14.50 1.14 -12.42
N HIS A 608 -13.34 0.51 -12.33
CA HIS A 608 -12.42 0.62 -11.20
C HIS A 608 -11.45 1.78 -11.40
N ALA A 609 -11.37 2.67 -10.40
CA ALA A 609 -10.54 3.87 -10.43
C ALA A 609 -9.03 3.59 -10.61
N ASP A 610 -8.54 2.48 -10.06
CA ASP A 610 -7.14 2.06 -10.12
C ASP A 610 -6.74 1.46 -11.48
N ARG A 611 -7.71 1.28 -12.37
CA ARG A 611 -7.53 0.78 -13.73
C ARG A 611 -7.72 1.84 -14.80
N GLU A 612 -7.94 3.09 -14.39
CA GLU A 612 -7.93 4.25 -15.29
C GLU A 612 -6.49 4.57 -15.77
N LEU A 613 -6.41 5.25 -16.91
CA LEU A 613 -5.18 5.78 -17.48
C LEU A 613 -5.21 7.32 -17.44
N PRO A 614 -5.12 7.96 -16.26
CA PRO A 614 -5.34 9.41 -16.14
C PRO A 614 -4.32 10.27 -16.91
N VAL A 615 -3.13 9.74 -17.22
CA VAL A 615 -2.12 10.47 -17.99
C VAL A 615 -2.20 10.15 -19.48
N ALA A 616 -2.28 8.87 -19.85
CA ALA A 616 -2.35 8.46 -21.26
C ALA A 616 -3.72 8.73 -21.88
N ASP A 617 -4.79 8.61 -21.10
CA ASP A 617 -6.19 8.78 -21.51
C ASP A 617 -6.91 9.82 -20.64
N ALA A 618 -6.35 11.03 -20.57
CA ALA A 618 -6.91 12.12 -19.77
C ALA A 618 -8.36 12.50 -20.14
N ARG A 619 -8.82 12.13 -21.35
CA ARG A 619 -10.18 12.36 -21.85
C ARG A 619 -11.12 11.17 -21.64
N ARG A 620 -10.65 10.06 -21.05
CA ARG A 620 -11.42 8.81 -20.84
C ARG A 620 -11.97 8.20 -22.14
N ARG A 621 -11.34 8.49 -23.27
CA ARG A 621 -11.72 7.95 -24.58
C ARG A 621 -11.49 6.44 -24.58
N ASP A 622 -10.29 6.00 -24.25
CA ASP A 622 -9.93 4.59 -24.29
C ASP A 622 -10.66 3.80 -23.20
N LEU A 623 -10.90 4.41 -22.04
CA LEU A 623 -11.75 3.85 -20.98
C LEU A 623 -13.15 3.55 -21.53
N LEU A 624 -13.84 4.53 -22.09
CA LEU A 624 -15.22 4.37 -22.57
C LEU A 624 -15.31 3.45 -23.79
N LEU A 625 -14.32 3.48 -24.68
CA LEU A 625 -14.23 2.51 -25.78
C LEU A 625 -14.06 1.08 -25.25
N SER A 626 -13.26 0.89 -24.19
CA SER A 626 -13.08 -0.43 -23.54
C SER A 626 -14.37 -0.91 -22.87
N LEU A 627 -15.11 -0.02 -22.19
CA LEU A 627 -16.41 -0.33 -21.58
C LEU A 627 -17.48 -0.64 -22.64
N GLY A 628 -17.47 0.07 -23.77
CA GLY A 628 -18.31 -0.25 -24.92
C GLY A 628 -18.02 -1.62 -25.54
N SER A 629 -16.73 -1.95 -25.69
CA SER A 629 -16.30 -3.27 -26.16
C SER A 629 -16.75 -4.38 -25.20
N LEU A 630 -16.66 -4.15 -23.89
CA LEU A 630 -17.23 -5.06 -22.90
C LEU A 630 -18.74 -5.19 -23.06
N ALA A 631 -19.46 -4.08 -23.23
CA ALA A 631 -20.91 -4.10 -23.35
C ALA A 631 -21.39 -4.92 -24.56
N LEU A 632 -20.69 -4.86 -25.69
CA LEU A 632 -20.95 -5.77 -26.81
C LEU A 632 -20.65 -7.23 -26.46
N SER A 633 -19.53 -7.49 -25.77
CA SER A 633 -19.16 -8.85 -25.33
C SER A 633 -20.21 -9.44 -24.39
N VAL A 634 -20.75 -8.64 -23.47
CA VAL A 634 -21.86 -9.00 -22.57
C VAL A 634 -23.11 -9.34 -23.37
N ARG A 635 -23.47 -8.57 -24.40
CA ARG A 635 -24.61 -8.90 -25.28
C ARG A 635 -24.42 -10.22 -26.03
N VAL A 636 -23.20 -10.54 -26.47
CA VAL A 636 -22.89 -11.81 -27.15
C VAL A 636 -23.08 -12.99 -26.19
N VAL A 637 -22.57 -12.88 -24.96
CA VAL A 637 -22.75 -13.91 -23.93
C VAL A 637 -24.20 -14.02 -23.46
N ALA A 638 -24.93 -12.89 -23.38
CA ALA A 638 -26.36 -12.91 -23.10
C ALA A 638 -27.11 -13.71 -24.16
N ALA A 639 -26.86 -13.46 -25.44
CA ALA A 639 -27.48 -14.20 -26.53
C ALA A 639 -27.14 -15.70 -26.50
N ASP A 640 -25.89 -16.07 -26.18
CA ASP A 640 -25.48 -17.47 -25.97
C ASP A 640 -26.24 -18.16 -24.82
N LEU A 641 -26.60 -17.40 -23.79
CA LEU A 641 -27.44 -17.86 -22.68
C LEU A 641 -28.95 -17.87 -23.00
N GLY A 642 -29.35 -17.46 -24.21
CA GLY A 642 -30.76 -17.26 -24.56
C GLY A 642 -31.40 -16.04 -23.90
N LEU A 643 -30.60 -15.05 -23.51
CA LEU A 643 -31.05 -13.79 -22.93
C LEU A 643 -30.93 -12.65 -23.95
N GLU A 644 -31.84 -11.69 -23.88
CA GLU A 644 -31.69 -10.40 -24.52
C GLU A 644 -31.19 -9.37 -23.49
N ALA A 645 -30.23 -8.54 -23.90
CA ALA A 645 -29.64 -7.51 -23.05
C ALA A 645 -29.77 -6.13 -23.71
N GLN A 646 -30.69 -5.33 -23.19
CA GLN A 646 -30.87 -3.93 -23.57
C GLN A 646 -29.92 -3.06 -22.75
N ILE A 647 -29.20 -2.15 -23.40
CA ILE A 647 -28.24 -1.25 -22.74
C ILE A 647 -28.83 0.15 -22.67
N ASP A 648 -28.72 0.76 -21.49
CA ASP A 648 -29.08 2.15 -21.21
C ASP A 648 -27.80 2.89 -20.78
N TRP A 649 -27.31 3.82 -21.61
CA TRP A 649 -26.08 4.56 -21.34
C TRP A 649 -26.36 5.79 -20.49
N GLY A 650 -25.54 6.00 -19.48
CA GLY A 650 -25.61 7.15 -18.59
C GLY A 650 -24.32 7.22 -17.78
N VAL A 651 -23.34 7.95 -18.30
CA VAL A 651 -21.99 8.02 -17.75
C VAL A 651 -21.96 9.03 -16.60
N ASP A 652 -21.83 8.51 -15.39
CA ASP A 652 -21.51 9.28 -14.19
C ASP A 652 -20.04 9.07 -13.83
N VAL A 653 -19.22 10.10 -14.06
CA VAL A 653 -17.78 10.07 -13.80
C VAL A 653 -17.45 10.01 -12.32
N ASP A 654 -18.27 10.65 -11.47
CA ASP A 654 -18.02 10.72 -10.02
C ASP A 654 -18.38 9.38 -9.36
N ALA A 655 -19.52 8.80 -9.77
CA ALA A 655 -19.96 7.47 -9.34
C ALA A 655 -19.18 6.32 -10.01
N ARG A 656 -18.52 6.60 -11.14
CA ARG A 656 -17.83 5.62 -12.01
C ARG A 656 -18.77 4.58 -12.59
N GLU A 657 -19.90 5.05 -13.10
CA GLU A 657 -20.96 4.26 -13.70
C GLU A 657 -21.10 4.67 -15.16
N ALA A 658 -21.26 3.70 -16.06
CA ALA A 658 -21.25 3.94 -17.51
C ALA A 658 -22.58 3.57 -18.17
N ALA A 659 -23.16 2.43 -17.78
CA ALA A 659 -24.41 1.95 -18.36
C ALA A 659 -25.14 0.97 -17.44
N THR A 660 -26.42 0.77 -17.69
CA THR A 660 -27.24 -0.27 -17.08
C THR A 660 -27.70 -1.25 -18.16
N PHE A 661 -27.67 -2.55 -17.87
CA PHE A 661 -28.29 -3.57 -18.70
C PHE A 661 -29.62 -3.99 -18.10
N ARG A 662 -30.66 -4.06 -18.93
CA ARG A 662 -31.91 -4.76 -18.63
C ARG A 662 -31.92 -6.09 -19.39
N LEU A 663 -32.02 -7.19 -18.64
CA LEU A 663 -31.99 -8.55 -19.14
C LEU A 663 -33.41 -9.13 -19.19
N THR A 664 -33.76 -9.73 -20.33
CA THR A 664 -35.02 -10.46 -20.52
C THR A 664 -34.73 -11.84 -21.08
N GLU A 665 -35.55 -12.83 -20.74
CA GLU A 665 -35.48 -14.13 -21.41
C GLU A 665 -35.79 -13.95 -22.90
N GLY A 666 -34.90 -14.43 -23.76
CA GLY A 666 -35.06 -14.37 -25.20
C GLY A 666 -36.08 -15.40 -25.67
N SER A 667 -36.76 -15.09 -26.78
CA SER A 667 -37.45 -16.13 -27.55
C SER A 667 -36.40 -17.02 -28.24
N ALA A 668 -36.75 -18.26 -28.57
CA ALA A 668 -35.87 -19.19 -29.29
C ALA A 668 -35.16 -18.52 -30.50
N PRO A 669 -33.99 -19.02 -30.97
CA PRO A 669 -32.98 -18.27 -31.75
C PRO A 669 -33.37 -17.74 -33.15
N ASP A 670 -34.65 -17.60 -33.49
CA ASP A 670 -35.15 -17.34 -34.84
C ASP A 670 -35.70 -15.91 -35.06
N THR A 671 -35.30 -14.94 -34.23
CA THR A 671 -35.58 -13.52 -34.49
C THR A 671 -34.29 -12.70 -34.37
N GLY A 672 -33.92 -12.00 -35.45
CA GLY A 672 -32.66 -11.27 -35.60
C GLY A 672 -32.50 -10.00 -34.72
N SER A 673 -32.84 -10.05 -33.42
CA SER A 673 -32.64 -8.95 -32.46
C SER A 673 -31.33 -9.05 -31.66
N GLY A 674 -30.68 -10.21 -31.65
CA GLY A 674 -29.38 -10.42 -30.98
C GLY A 674 -28.18 -9.78 -31.71
N PRO A 675 -27.02 -9.63 -31.04
CA PRO A 675 -25.79 -9.20 -31.72
C PRO A 675 -25.40 -10.18 -32.83
N PRO A 676 -24.85 -9.72 -33.98
CA PRO A 676 -24.53 -10.58 -35.13
C PRO A 676 -23.23 -11.40 -34.95
N TRP A 677 -22.82 -11.64 -33.70
CA TRP A 677 -21.55 -12.25 -33.34
C TRP A 677 -21.78 -13.45 -32.43
N SER A 678 -21.04 -14.53 -32.68
CA SER A 678 -21.04 -15.72 -31.85
C SER A 678 -19.99 -15.65 -30.74
N LEU A 679 -20.17 -16.47 -29.69
CA LEU A 679 -19.18 -16.64 -28.63
C LEU A 679 -17.82 -17.15 -29.18
N ALA A 680 -17.85 -18.04 -30.17
CA ALA A 680 -16.65 -18.57 -30.81
C ALA A 680 -15.83 -17.47 -31.49
N GLU A 681 -16.49 -16.52 -32.16
CA GLU A 681 -15.80 -15.37 -32.77
C GLU A 681 -15.20 -14.42 -31.74
N LEU A 682 -15.90 -14.20 -30.61
CA LEU A 682 -15.37 -13.41 -29.50
C LEU A 682 -14.09 -14.05 -28.93
N HIS A 683 -14.05 -15.38 -28.81
CA HIS A 683 -12.90 -16.14 -28.30
C HIS A 683 -11.75 -16.24 -29.29
N ALA A 684 -12.02 -16.35 -30.58
CA ALA A 684 -11.01 -16.45 -31.63
C ALA A 684 -10.23 -15.13 -31.80
N ARG A 685 -10.85 -13.99 -31.49
CA ARG A 685 -10.25 -12.67 -31.65
C ARG A 685 -8.98 -12.51 -30.81
N SER A 686 -7.88 -12.16 -31.47
CA SER A 686 -6.61 -11.82 -30.83
C SER A 686 -6.09 -10.46 -31.28
N THR A 687 -5.11 -9.92 -30.55
CA THR A 687 -4.39 -8.70 -30.94
C THR A 687 -2.99 -9.11 -31.39
N VAL A 688 -2.68 -8.91 -32.67
CA VAL A 688 -1.47 -9.47 -33.29
C VAL A 688 -0.42 -8.38 -33.52
N ARG A 689 0.63 -8.37 -32.70
CA ARG A 689 1.72 -7.37 -32.77
C ARG A 689 2.90 -7.85 -33.61
N ALA A 690 2.63 -8.36 -34.80
CA ALA A 690 3.63 -8.90 -35.73
C ALA A 690 3.74 -8.06 -37.02
N SER A 691 4.64 -8.47 -37.92
CA SER A 691 4.65 -7.99 -39.30
C SER A 691 3.48 -8.62 -40.08
N TYR A 692 2.91 -7.87 -41.02
CA TYR A 692 1.80 -8.33 -41.85
C TYR A 692 2.29 -8.63 -43.26
N ALA A 693 1.86 -9.77 -43.81
CA ALA A 693 2.16 -10.18 -45.18
C ALA A 693 1.20 -9.54 -46.20
N GLU A 694 -0.08 -9.44 -45.85
CA GLU A 694 -1.13 -8.89 -46.71
C GLU A 694 -1.85 -7.73 -46.03
N ARG A 695 -2.42 -6.84 -46.86
CA ARG A 695 -3.15 -5.66 -46.43
C ARG A 695 -4.54 -5.65 -47.09
N PRO A 696 -5.62 -5.26 -46.37
CA PRO A 696 -6.93 -5.13 -46.99
C PRO A 696 -6.95 -3.98 -47.99
N THR A 697 -7.60 -4.20 -49.13
CA THR A 697 -7.94 -3.17 -50.12
C THR A 697 -9.05 -2.26 -49.61
N THR A 698 -9.24 -1.08 -50.22
CA THR A 698 -10.34 -0.17 -49.88
C THR A 698 -11.71 -0.84 -49.93
N ALA A 699 -11.96 -1.70 -50.93
CA ALA A 699 -13.22 -2.45 -51.05
C ALA A 699 -13.44 -3.41 -49.86
N GLN A 700 -12.37 -4.07 -49.40
CA GLN A 700 -12.40 -4.94 -48.23
C GLN A 700 -12.59 -4.16 -46.93
N VAL A 701 -12.02 -2.96 -46.80
CA VAL A 701 -12.28 -2.08 -45.65
C VAL A 701 -13.75 -1.66 -45.60
N THR A 702 -14.35 -1.31 -46.74
CA THR A 702 -15.80 -1.03 -46.84
C THR A 702 -16.64 -2.25 -46.49
N GLN A 703 -16.20 -3.46 -46.88
CA GLN A 703 -16.88 -4.70 -46.51
C GLN A 703 -16.82 -4.96 -45.00
N ILE A 704 -15.67 -4.74 -44.36
CA ILE A 704 -15.52 -4.84 -42.90
C ILE A 704 -16.49 -3.89 -42.21
N ALA A 705 -16.55 -2.62 -42.64
CA ALA A 705 -17.47 -1.63 -42.07
C ALA A 705 -18.95 -2.03 -42.22
N ARG A 706 -19.31 -2.65 -43.35
CA ARG A 706 -20.66 -3.16 -43.62
C ARG A 706 -21.01 -4.33 -42.71
N ILE A 707 -20.13 -5.34 -42.61
CA ILE A 707 -20.34 -6.52 -41.75
C ILE A 707 -20.42 -6.09 -40.27
N ALA A 708 -19.61 -5.12 -39.87
CA ALA A 708 -19.59 -4.60 -38.51
C ALA A 708 -20.91 -3.91 -38.11
N GLY A 709 -21.74 -3.50 -39.09
CA GLY A 709 -23.00 -2.81 -38.82
C GLY A 709 -22.78 -1.48 -38.08
N LEU A 710 -21.80 -0.70 -38.51
CA LEU A 710 -21.43 0.55 -37.84
C LEU A 710 -22.62 1.53 -37.76
N PRO A 711 -22.83 2.21 -36.62
CA PRO A 711 -23.91 3.18 -36.46
C PRO A 711 -23.88 4.29 -37.52
N GLU A 712 -25.04 4.86 -37.84
CA GLU A 712 -25.13 6.01 -38.73
C GLU A 712 -24.24 7.16 -38.24
N GLY A 713 -23.53 7.80 -39.17
CA GLY A 713 -22.58 8.87 -38.82
C GLY A 713 -21.22 8.39 -38.31
N THR A 714 -20.96 7.08 -38.29
CA THR A 714 -19.64 6.49 -38.03
C THR A 714 -19.12 5.74 -39.26
N GLY A 715 -17.81 5.49 -39.34
CA GLY A 715 -17.24 4.73 -40.44
C GLY A 715 -15.78 4.37 -40.26
N LEU A 716 -15.24 3.61 -41.24
CA LEU A 716 -13.83 3.27 -41.32
C LEU A 716 -13.15 3.98 -42.48
N LEU A 717 -11.93 4.46 -42.24
CA LEU A 717 -11.05 4.99 -43.28
C LEU A 717 -9.65 4.41 -43.13
N ALA A 718 -8.96 4.24 -44.26
CA ALA A 718 -7.53 3.92 -44.26
C ALA A 718 -6.70 5.20 -44.25
N LEU A 719 -5.70 5.27 -43.37
CA LEU A 719 -4.73 6.35 -43.37
C LEU A 719 -3.63 6.11 -44.43
N PRO A 720 -3.18 7.17 -45.13
CA PRO A 720 -2.02 7.10 -46.01
C PRO A 720 -0.74 6.69 -45.27
N ASP A 721 0.08 5.85 -45.90
CA ASP A 721 1.33 5.33 -45.32
C ASP A 721 2.32 6.46 -44.97
N ASP A 722 2.39 7.50 -45.78
CA ASP A 722 3.25 8.69 -45.58
C ASP A 722 2.83 9.48 -44.35
N LEU A 723 1.52 9.72 -44.17
CA LEU A 723 1.00 10.37 -42.98
C LEU A 723 1.33 9.58 -41.71
N VAL A 724 1.18 8.25 -41.75
CA VAL A 724 1.53 7.39 -40.61
C VAL A 724 3.04 7.40 -40.35
N ASP A 725 3.86 7.31 -41.39
CA ASP A 725 5.34 7.33 -41.28
C ASP A 725 5.86 8.64 -40.67
N ASP A 726 5.19 9.76 -40.94
CA ASP A 726 5.53 11.06 -40.38
C ASP A 726 5.12 11.21 -38.91
N LEU A 727 3.93 10.73 -38.54
CA LEU A 727 3.35 10.94 -37.20
C LEU A 727 3.81 9.91 -36.16
N LEU A 728 3.87 8.63 -36.55
CA LEU A 728 4.04 7.50 -35.62
C LEU A 728 5.32 7.59 -34.77
N PRO A 729 6.51 7.94 -35.32
CA PRO A 729 7.72 8.04 -34.50
C PRO A 729 7.62 9.06 -33.36
N GLY A 730 6.90 10.17 -33.59
CA GLY A 730 6.67 11.21 -32.58
C GLY A 730 5.67 10.76 -31.51
N ALA A 731 4.57 10.14 -31.95
CA ALA A 731 3.57 9.53 -31.08
C ALA A 731 4.18 8.45 -30.17
N THR A 732 4.94 7.51 -30.73
CA THR A 732 5.63 6.46 -29.98
C THR A 732 6.63 7.03 -28.97
N ALA A 733 7.39 8.06 -29.35
CA ALA A 733 8.30 8.73 -28.42
C ALA A 733 7.55 9.40 -27.24
N HIS A 734 6.39 10.02 -27.50
CA HIS A 734 5.52 10.59 -26.47
C HIS A 734 5.06 9.51 -25.47
N THR A 735 4.64 8.35 -25.96
CA THR A 735 4.21 7.23 -25.13
C THR A 735 5.35 6.59 -24.33
N LEU A 736 6.52 6.38 -24.95
CA LEU A 736 7.63 5.67 -24.32
C LEU A 736 8.52 6.53 -23.41
N THR A 737 8.60 7.84 -23.66
CA THR A 737 9.51 8.74 -22.94
C THR A 737 8.87 10.02 -22.41
N GLY A 738 7.67 10.35 -22.88
CA GLY A 738 6.90 11.51 -22.43
C GLY A 738 6.12 11.27 -21.12
N PRO A 739 5.14 12.13 -20.81
CA PRO A 739 4.35 12.03 -19.58
C PRO A 739 3.69 10.64 -19.35
N PRO A 740 3.08 9.98 -20.36
CA PRO A 740 2.47 8.66 -20.20
C PRO A 740 3.46 7.53 -19.86
N ALA A 741 4.76 7.70 -20.09
CA ALA A 741 5.75 6.64 -19.98
C ALA A 741 5.81 5.98 -18.59
N GLN A 742 5.55 6.75 -17.52
CA GLN A 742 5.53 6.21 -16.16
C GLN A 742 4.25 5.40 -15.88
N GLU A 743 3.13 5.81 -16.47
CA GLU A 743 1.86 5.09 -16.38
C GLU A 743 1.96 3.78 -17.19
N LEU A 744 2.48 3.84 -18.42
CA LEU A 744 2.79 2.67 -19.24
C LEU A 744 3.69 1.69 -18.50
N ALA A 745 4.76 2.15 -17.83
CA ALA A 745 5.64 1.30 -17.02
C ALA A 745 4.88 0.47 -15.98
N GLY A 746 3.80 1.02 -15.42
CA GLY A 746 2.93 0.34 -14.46
C GLY A 746 2.10 -0.80 -15.08
N TRP A 747 1.90 -0.78 -16.39
CA TRP A 747 1.12 -1.76 -17.16
C TRP A 747 1.98 -2.75 -17.95
N LEU A 748 3.31 -2.64 -17.90
CA LEU A 748 4.22 -3.60 -18.53
C LEU A 748 4.44 -4.84 -17.65
N ARG A 749 4.43 -6.03 -18.26
CA ARG A 749 4.65 -7.35 -17.66
C ARG A 749 5.79 -8.09 -18.37
N LEU A 750 6.93 -7.42 -18.52
CA LEU A 750 8.03 -7.87 -19.40
C LEU A 750 8.76 -9.13 -18.91
N SER A 751 8.45 -9.61 -17.71
CA SER A 751 9.01 -10.83 -17.14
C SER A 751 7.88 -11.74 -16.66
N GLU A 752 7.98 -13.03 -16.94
CA GLU A 752 7.11 -14.09 -16.40
C GLU A 752 7.10 -14.10 -14.86
N ARG A 753 8.13 -13.56 -14.21
CA ARG A 753 8.18 -13.42 -12.75
C ARG A 753 7.39 -12.23 -12.21
N HIS A 754 6.78 -11.42 -13.08
CA HIS A 754 5.95 -10.31 -12.64
C HIS A 754 4.68 -10.86 -11.97
N PRO A 755 4.31 -10.43 -10.75
CA PRO A 755 3.22 -11.05 -9.97
C PRO A 755 1.82 -10.93 -10.60
N ARG A 756 1.70 -10.10 -11.63
CA ARG A 756 0.48 -9.90 -12.43
C ARG A 756 0.65 -10.32 -13.90
N HIS A 757 1.69 -11.08 -14.21
CA HIS A 757 2.01 -11.48 -15.58
C HIS A 757 0.84 -12.19 -16.25
N ASP A 758 0.13 -13.04 -15.50
CA ASP A 758 -0.99 -13.85 -15.99
C ASP A 758 -2.35 -13.25 -15.65
N LEU A 759 -2.43 -11.97 -15.29
CA LEU A 759 -3.68 -11.32 -14.87
C LEU A 759 -4.08 -10.14 -15.77
N ASP A 760 -3.13 -9.25 -16.08
CA ASP A 760 -3.39 -8.01 -16.82
C ASP A 760 -2.13 -7.43 -17.46
N GLY A 761 -2.25 -6.27 -18.09
CA GLY A 761 -1.08 -5.56 -18.64
C GLY A 761 -0.54 -6.18 -19.93
N LEU A 762 0.60 -5.64 -20.38
CA LEU A 762 1.26 -6.01 -21.63
C LEU A 762 2.54 -6.80 -21.36
N SER A 763 2.52 -8.10 -21.64
CA SER A 763 3.70 -8.97 -21.57
C SER A 763 4.68 -8.70 -22.72
N ALA A 764 5.91 -9.23 -22.61
CA ALA A 764 6.87 -9.17 -23.71
C ALA A 764 6.32 -9.87 -24.98
N LEU A 765 5.63 -11.01 -24.80
CA LEU A 765 4.94 -11.71 -25.89
C LEU A 765 3.80 -10.88 -26.47
N ALA A 766 2.98 -10.24 -25.62
CA ALA A 766 1.93 -9.33 -26.06
C ALA A 766 2.47 -8.18 -26.91
N LEU A 767 3.70 -7.74 -26.64
CA LEU A 767 4.40 -6.67 -27.35
C LEU A 767 5.19 -7.15 -28.57
N GLY A 768 5.31 -8.47 -28.79
CA GLY A 768 6.17 -9.04 -29.84
C GLY A 768 7.65 -8.80 -29.63
N LEU A 769 8.09 -8.60 -28.38
CA LEU A 769 9.47 -8.25 -28.04
C LEU A 769 10.30 -9.49 -27.71
N GLY A 770 11.53 -9.52 -28.23
CA GLY A 770 12.58 -10.43 -27.75
C GLY A 770 13.05 -10.08 -26.33
N ARG A 771 13.78 -11.01 -25.69
CA ARG A 771 14.27 -10.82 -24.30
C ARG A 771 15.11 -9.55 -24.11
N ALA A 772 15.96 -9.22 -25.08
CA ALA A 772 16.82 -8.03 -25.02
C ALA A 772 16.01 -6.74 -25.17
N GLU A 773 15.02 -6.73 -26.05
CA GLU A 773 14.13 -5.58 -26.28
C GLU A 773 13.21 -5.35 -25.09
N ALA A 774 12.69 -6.43 -24.50
CA ALA A 774 11.92 -6.39 -23.26
C ALA A 774 12.76 -5.83 -22.09
N ALA A 775 14.01 -6.27 -21.94
CA ALA A 775 14.91 -5.71 -20.92
C ALA A 775 15.19 -4.21 -21.18
N GLY A 776 15.44 -3.83 -22.44
CA GLY A 776 15.64 -2.44 -22.85
C GLY A 776 14.42 -1.57 -22.56
N LEU A 777 13.22 -2.02 -22.93
CA LEU A 777 11.97 -1.33 -22.65
C LEU A 777 11.71 -1.19 -21.14
N GLY A 778 12.03 -2.21 -20.36
CA GLY A 778 11.94 -2.17 -18.90
C GLY A 778 12.86 -1.11 -18.28
N LEU A 779 14.08 -0.97 -18.81
CA LEU A 779 15.03 0.08 -18.36
C LEU A 779 14.57 1.48 -18.76
N LEU A 780 14.06 1.62 -19.99
CA LEU A 780 13.53 2.87 -20.53
C LEU A 780 12.34 3.38 -19.71
N THR A 781 11.38 2.51 -19.43
CA THR A 781 10.13 2.88 -18.75
C THR A 781 10.27 2.89 -17.21
N GLY A 782 11.20 2.12 -16.64
CA GLY A 782 11.36 1.92 -15.19
C GLY A 782 12.14 3.00 -14.44
N SER A 783 13.12 3.69 -15.06
CA SER A 783 14.01 4.63 -14.34
C SER A 783 13.87 6.10 -14.76
N ARG A 784 13.48 6.99 -13.83
CA ARG A 784 13.38 8.45 -14.09
C ARG A 784 14.71 9.06 -14.56
N GLY A 785 15.83 8.50 -14.11
CA GLY A 785 17.19 8.94 -14.46
C GLY A 785 17.57 8.68 -15.92
N LEU A 786 17.46 7.42 -16.39
CA LEU A 786 17.78 7.12 -17.80
C LEU A 786 16.80 7.78 -18.77
N ARG A 787 15.50 7.89 -18.43
CA ARG A 787 14.51 8.60 -19.28
C ARG A 787 14.96 10.00 -19.65
N SER A 788 15.36 10.78 -18.65
CA SER A 788 15.79 12.16 -18.85
C SER A 788 17.10 12.26 -19.65
N ALA A 789 17.96 11.25 -19.60
CA ALA A 789 19.21 11.21 -20.34
C ALA A 789 19.00 10.81 -21.81
N LEU A 790 18.13 9.83 -22.07
CA LEU A 790 17.85 9.32 -23.41
C LEU A 790 16.92 10.22 -24.23
N ALA A 791 15.96 10.90 -23.59
CA ALA A 791 15.16 11.94 -24.23
C ALA A 791 16.00 13.12 -24.77
N ARG A 792 17.24 13.30 -24.26
CA ARG A 792 18.18 14.33 -24.71
C ARG A 792 19.05 13.91 -25.90
N THR A 793 19.04 12.64 -26.30
CA THR A 793 19.97 12.11 -27.31
C THR A 793 19.30 11.65 -28.62
N ARG A 794 17.97 11.84 -28.79
CA ARG A 794 17.19 11.36 -29.96
C ARG A 794 17.20 9.83 -30.18
N LEU A 795 17.80 9.06 -29.27
CA LEU A 795 17.85 7.59 -29.34
C LEU A 795 16.47 6.94 -29.16
N ASP A 796 15.55 7.63 -28.48
CA ASP A 796 14.13 7.29 -28.36
C ASP A 796 13.45 7.17 -29.73
N ARG A 797 13.74 8.08 -30.67
CA ARG A 797 13.19 8.05 -32.03
C ARG A 797 13.80 6.94 -32.89
N VAL A 798 15.06 6.58 -32.64
CA VAL A 798 15.73 5.46 -33.30
C VAL A 798 15.18 4.14 -32.79
N MET A 799 14.99 4.00 -31.46
CA MET A 799 14.37 2.81 -30.86
C MET A 799 12.89 2.66 -31.24
N ALA A 800 12.13 3.76 -31.36
CA ALA A 800 10.77 3.75 -31.88
C ALA A 800 10.69 3.22 -33.32
N ARG A 801 11.64 3.64 -34.19
CA ARG A 801 11.75 3.13 -35.57
C ARG A 801 12.14 1.64 -35.63
N VAL A 802 12.93 1.16 -34.67
CA VAL A 802 13.35 -0.25 -34.57
C VAL A 802 12.24 -1.14 -33.99
N SER A 803 11.35 -0.59 -33.16
CA SER A 803 10.25 -1.29 -32.50
C SER A 803 9.02 -1.53 -33.39
N GLU A 804 9.01 -1.03 -34.63
CA GLU A 804 7.90 -1.22 -35.55
C GLU A 804 8.11 -2.47 -36.43
N ALA A 805 7.27 -3.47 -36.24
CA ALA A 805 7.22 -4.62 -37.14
C ALA A 805 6.79 -4.17 -38.55
N ARG A 806 7.72 -4.24 -39.52
CA ARG A 806 7.45 -4.02 -40.95
C ARG A 806 7.37 -5.37 -41.69
N PRO A 807 6.44 -5.55 -42.65
CA PRO A 807 5.47 -4.57 -43.14
C PRO A 807 4.32 -4.28 -42.15
N ARG A 808 3.81 -3.03 -42.15
CA ARG A 808 2.90 -2.50 -41.11
C ARG A 808 1.42 -2.92 -41.26
N GLY A 809 0.96 -3.35 -42.43
CA GLY A 809 -0.50 -3.51 -42.67
C GLY A 809 -1.17 -2.18 -43.02
N THR A 810 -2.48 -2.19 -43.32
CA THR A 810 -3.27 -0.97 -43.53
C THR A 810 -3.62 -0.35 -42.17
N VAL A 811 -3.37 0.94 -41.96
CA VAL A 811 -3.80 1.62 -40.74
C VAL A 811 -5.22 2.13 -40.91
N LEU A 812 -6.14 1.62 -40.12
CA LEU A 812 -7.55 1.98 -40.13
C LEU A 812 -7.89 2.92 -38.98
N VAL A 813 -8.81 3.83 -39.25
CA VAL A 813 -9.40 4.77 -38.29
C VAL A 813 -10.89 4.50 -38.20
N LEU A 814 -11.39 4.35 -36.98
CA LEU A 814 -12.82 4.50 -36.67
C LEU A 814 -13.09 5.99 -36.40
N TRP A 815 -13.91 6.60 -37.25
CA TRP A 815 -14.29 8.00 -37.13
C TRP A 815 -15.78 8.15 -36.81
N ALA A 816 -16.10 9.28 -36.18
CA ALA A 816 -17.47 9.72 -35.92
C ALA A 816 -17.55 11.25 -35.95
N ALA A 817 -18.72 11.81 -35.59
CA ALA A 817 -18.86 13.24 -35.37
C ALA A 817 -17.86 13.76 -34.32
N PRO A 818 -17.35 14.99 -34.46
CA PRO A 818 -16.42 15.55 -33.48
C PRO A 818 -17.13 15.83 -32.15
N HIS A 819 -16.36 15.77 -31.05
CA HIS A 819 -16.83 16.13 -29.71
C HIS A 819 -18.01 15.31 -29.18
N LEU A 820 -18.00 13.99 -29.42
CA LEU A 820 -18.95 13.09 -28.79
C LEU A 820 -18.95 13.26 -27.26
N SER A 821 -20.13 13.25 -26.67
CA SER A 821 -20.32 13.15 -25.23
C SER A 821 -19.79 11.81 -24.70
N LEU A 822 -19.60 11.72 -23.38
CA LEU A 822 -19.16 10.48 -22.75
C LEU A 822 -20.16 9.34 -22.98
N ASP A 823 -21.46 9.65 -23.00
CA ASP A 823 -22.54 8.68 -23.27
C ASP A 823 -22.49 8.13 -24.71
N GLU A 824 -22.06 8.96 -25.67
CA GLU A 824 -21.91 8.55 -27.08
C GLU A 824 -20.63 7.74 -27.33
N LEU A 825 -19.60 7.89 -26.49
CA LEU A 825 -18.34 7.12 -26.60
C LEU A 825 -18.52 5.64 -26.22
N GLY A 826 -19.43 5.34 -25.29
CA GLY A 826 -19.75 3.97 -24.89
C GLY A 826 -20.20 3.08 -26.07
N PRO A 827 -21.28 3.44 -26.79
CA PRO A 827 -21.72 2.74 -28.00
C PRO A 827 -20.62 2.61 -29.06
N LEU A 828 -19.76 3.63 -29.20
CA LEU A 828 -18.67 3.61 -30.16
C LEU A 828 -17.62 2.53 -29.84
N GLY A 829 -17.41 2.22 -28.56
CA GLY A 829 -16.58 1.09 -28.14
C GLY A 829 -17.11 -0.27 -28.58
N GLY A 830 -18.44 -0.43 -28.62
CA GLY A 830 -19.08 -1.61 -29.20
C GLY A 830 -18.87 -1.67 -30.72
N ALA A 831 -19.02 -0.54 -31.40
CA ALA A 831 -18.75 -0.44 -32.84
C ALA A 831 -17.29 -0.78 -33.20
N LEU A 832 -16.33 -0.39 -32.34
CA LEU A 832 -14.93 -0.76 -32.47
C LEU A 832 -14.72 -2.28 -32.39
N LEU A 833 -15.29 -2.94 -31.37
CA LEU A 833 -15.18 -4.40 -31.25
C LEU A 833 -15.87 -5.11 -32.42
N SER A 834 -17.06 -4.65 -32.85
CA SER A 834 -17.73 -5.15 -34.05
C SER A 834 -16.85 -5.05 -35.30
N ALA A 835 -16.12 -3.93 -35.49
CA ALA A 835 -15.19 -3.78 -36.61
C ALA A 835 -14.04 -4.78 -36.57
N TRP A 836 -13.53 -5.11 -35.37
CA TRP A 836 -12.46 -6.10 -35.23
C TRP A 836 -12.97 -7.53 -35.45
N LEU A 837 -14.18 -7.86 -34.97
CA LEU A 837 -14.81 -9.16 -35.22
C LEU A 837 -15.14 -9.35 -36.72
N ALA A 838 -15.63 -8.29 -37.38
CA ALA A 838 -15.83 -8.28 -38.83
C ALA A 838 -14.51 -8.50 -39.59
N GLY A 839 -13.44 -7.84 -39.14
CA GLY A 839 -12.10 -8.05 -39.68
C GLY A 839 -11.66 -9.51 -39.56
N GLU A 840 -11.74 -10.08 -38.37
CA GLU A 840 -11.31 -11.46 -38.08
C GLU A 840 -12.12 -12.48 -38.91
N ARG A 841 -13.44 -12.27 -39.05
CA ARG A 841 -14.33 -13.09 -39.91
C ARG A 841 -13.87 -13.08 -41.37
N GLU A 842 -13.35 -11.97 -41.86
CA GLU A 842 -12.79 -11.81 -43.21
C GLU A 842 -11.29 -12.18 -43.28
N GLY A 843 -10.71 -12.66 -42.18
CA GLY A 843 -9.32 -13.08 -42.08
C GLY A 843 -8.33 -11.92 -41.94
N TRP A 844 -8.72 -10.82 -41.31
CA TRP A 844 -7.89 -9.64 -41.02
C TRP A 844 -7.73 -9.43 -39.51
N SER A 845 -6.49 -9.47 -39.02
CA SER A 845 -6.20 -9.25 -37.61
C SER A 845 -5.97 -7.78 -37.30
N ALA A 846 -6.29 -7.36 -36.08
CA ALA A 846 -6.16 -5.99 -35.61
C ALA A 846 -5.01 -5.81 -34.59
N HIS A 847 -4.34 -4.66 -34.66
CA HIS A 847 -3.39 -4.19 -33.64
C HIS A 847 -3.58 -2.69 -33.35
N PRO A 848 -4.06 -2.31 -32.15
CA PRO A 848 -4.26 -0.90 -31.80
C PRO A 848 -3.00 -0.05 -31.91
N LEU A 849 -3.18 1.18 -32.40
CA LEU A 849 -2.17 2.26 -32.46
C LEU A 849 -2.74 3.52 -31.83
N SER A 850 -3.23 3.41 -30.59
CA SER A 850 -3.84 4.54 -29.86
C SER A 850 -2.86 5.70 -29.67
N GLU A 851 -1.55 5.43 -29.66
CA GLU A 851 -0.51 6.47 -29.53
C GLU A 851 -0.63 7.61 -30.56
N LEU A 852 -1.13 7.33 -31.77
CA LEU A 852 -1.38 8.34 -32.80
C LEU A 852 -2.43 9.38 -32.37
N LEU A 853 -3.35 8.99 -31.49
CA LEU A 853 -4.40 9.85 -30.96
C LEU A 853 -4.08 10.37 -29.54
N ASP A 854 -3.10 9.79 -28.84
CA ASP A 854 -2.73 10.21 -27.48
C ASP A 854 -1.87 11.48 -27.50
N GLN A 855 -1.04 11.64 -28.54
CA GLN A 855 -0.28 12.86 -28.75
C GLN A 855 -1.14 13.92 -29.47
N PRO A 856 -1.38 15.11 -28.87
CA PRO A 856 -2.31 16.10 -29.42
C PRO A 856 -2.04 16.54 -30.87
N SER A 857 -0.78 16.73 -31.27
CA SER A 857 -0.47 17.16 -32.64
C SER A 857 -0.68 16.04 -33.68
N SER A 858 -0.46 14.79 -33.29
CA SER A 858 -0.72 13.64 -34.17
C SER A 858 -2.21 13.41 -34.32
N ALA A 859 -2.96 13.49 -33.22
CA ALA A 859 -4.43 13.42 -33.23
C ALA A 859 -5.03 14.49 -34.16
N GLN A 860 -4.58 15.74 -34.04
CA GLN A 860 -5.06 16.84 -34.88
C GLN A 860 -4.78 16.61 -36.38
N ALA A 861 -3.63 16.04 -36.72
CA ALA A 861 -3.29 15.72 -38.11
C ALA A 861 -4.16 14.58 -38.67
N VAL A 862 -4.43 13.56 -37.85
CA VAL A 862 -5.36 12.47 -38.22
C VAL A 862 -6.77 13.02 -38.41
N ASP A 863 -7.28 13.84 -37.49
CA ASP A 863 -8.62 14.45 -37.58
C ASP A 863 -8.76 15.34 -38.82
N ALA A 864 -7.73 16.14 -39.14
CA ALA A 864 -7.69 16.97 -40.33
C ALA A 864 -7.74 16.14 -41.62
N HIS A 865 -7.01 15.02 -41.66
CA HIS A 865 -7.05 14.10 -42.80
C HIS A 865 -8.43 13.46 -42.96
N VAL A 866 -8.99 12.92 -41.87
CA VAL A 866 -10.33 12.31 -41.86
C VAL A 866 -11.40 13.30 -42.32
N SER A 867 -11.40 14.52 -41.77
CA SER A 867 -12.34 15.57 -42.17
C SER A 867 -12.17 15.96 -43.64
N GLY A 868 -10.93 16.03 -44.13
CA GLY A 868 -10.62 16.32 -45.52
C GLY A 868 -11.15 15.27 -46.50
N VAL A 869 -10.97 13.98 -46.18
CA VAL A 869 -11.48 12.86 -46.99
C VAL A 869 -13.01 12.83 -47.02
N LEU A 870 -13.65 13.13 -45.89
CA LEU A 870 -15.12 13.10 -45.78
C LEU A 870 -15.79 14.38 -46.30
N GLY A 871 -15.04 15.47 -46.50
CA GLY A 871 -15.58 16.78 -46.88
C GLY A 871 -16.46 17.43 -45.80
N ARG A 872 -16.37 16.95 -44.54
CA ARG A 872 -17.13 17.46 -43.39
C ARG A 872 -16.35 17.25 -42.09
N PRO A 873 -16.65 18.01 -41.02
CA PRO A 873 -16.00 17.82 -39.72
C PRO A 873 -16.22 16.40 -39.20
N ALA A 874 -15.13 15.72 -38.85
CA ALA A 874 -15.11 14.38 -38.29
C ALA A 874 -13.86 14.19 -37.43
N GLN A 875 -13.95 13.29 -36.44
CA GLN A 875 -12.88 13.02 -35.49
C GLN A 875 -12.58 11.52 -35.44
N ALA A 876 -11.30 11.18 -35.31
CA ALA A 876 -10.83 9.84 -35.07
C ALA A 876 -10.96 9.47 -33.58
N TYR A 877 -11.56 8.31 -33.30
CA TYR A 877 -11.73 7.81 -31.94
C TYR A 877 -10.93 6.53 -31.67
N ALA A 878 -10.62 5.74 -32.70
CA ALA A 878 -9.72 4.60 -32.57
C ALA A 878 -8.88 4.43 -33.83
N VAL A 879 -7.62 4.01 -33.67
CA VAL A 879 -6.70 3.72 -34.77
C VAL A 879 -6.05 2.37 -34.54
N TRP A 880 -5.95 1.54 -35.58
CA TRP A 880 -5.29 0.24 -35.51
C TRP A 880 -4.70 -0.18 -36.85
N ARG A 881 -3.71 -1.06 -36.81
CA ARG A 881 -3.18 -1.77 -37.97
C ARG A 881 -4.09 -2.96 -38.27
N CYS A 882 -4.34 -3.19 -39.56
CA CYS A 882 -5.18 -4.25 -40.07
C CYS A 882 -4.43 -5.00 -41.19
N GLY A 883 -4.35 -6.32 -41.09
CA GLY A 883 -3.65 -7.15 -42.08
C GLY A 883 -3.63 -8.63 -41.73
N ARG A 884 -3.06 -9.45 -42.61
CA ARG A 884 -2.79 -10.87 -42.33
C ARG A 884 -1.39 -11.05 -41.76
N PRO A 885 -1.23 -11.63 -40.57
CA PRO A 885 0.08 -11.84 -39.96
C PRO A 885 1.00 -12.66 -40.88
N ALA A 886 2.29 -12.31 -40.94
CA ALA A 886 3.26 -13.03 -41.78
C ALA A 886 3.66 -14.41 -41.21
N GLY A 887 3.26 -14.73 -39.97
CA GLY A 887 3.52 -15.99 -39.30
C GLY A 887 2.43 -16.32 -38.28
N SER A 888 2.52 -17.50 -37.65
CA SER A 888 1.56 -17.90 -36.62
C SER A 888 1.72 -17.04 -35.36
N TRP A 889 0.59 -16.55 -34.84
CA TRP A 889 0.53 -15.77 -33.62
C TRP A 889 -0.45 -16.43 -32.65
N ALA A 890 0.08 -17.25 -31.74
CA ALA A 890 -0.72 -17.99 -30.76
C ALA A 890 -0.56 -17.37 -29.37
N TYR A 891 -0.94 -16.10 -29.23
CA TYR A 891 -0.92 -15.41 -27.94
C TYR A 891 -2.31 -14.90 -27.56
N CYS A 892 -2.84 -15.45 -26.47
CA CYS A 892 -4.00 -14.89 -25.78
C CYS A 892 -3.51 -14.05 -24.61
N SER A 893 -3.98 -12.80 -24.54
CA SER A 893 -3.69 -11.95 -23.39
C SER A 893 -4.45 -12.47 -22.18
N PRO A 894 -3.81 -12.53 -21.00
CA PRO A 894 -4.48 -12.97 -19.78
C PRO A 894 -5.66 -12.05 -19.42
N ARG A 895 -6.63 -12.61 -18.72
CA ARG A 895 -7.78 -11.89 -18.15
C ARG A 895 -7.85 -12.07 -16.64
N LEU A 896 -8.44 -11.10 -15.96
CA LEU A 896 -8.76 -11.19 -14.53
C LEU A 896 -9.89 -12.17 -14.25
N THR A 897 -10.64 -12.52 -15.29
CA THR A 897 -11.77 -13.45 -15.25
C THR A 897 -11.40 -14.84 -15.74
N ASP A 898 -10.15 -15.04 -16.22
CA ASP A 898 -9.53 -16.35 -16.39
C ASP A 898 -9.09 -16.87 -15.00
#